data_AF-A0A6G1PR42-F1
#
_entry.id   AF-A0A6G1PR42-F1
#
_cell.length_a   1.000
_cell.length_b   1.000
_cell.length_c   1.000
_cell.angle_alpha   90.00
_cell.angle_beta   90.00
_cell.angle_gamma   90.00
#
_symmetry.space_group_name_H-M   'P 1'
#
loop_
_entity.id
_entity.type
_entity.pdbx_description
1 polymer ?
#
loop_
_entity_poly.entity_id
_entity_poly.type
_entity_poly.pdbx_seq_one_letter_code
_entity_poly.pdbx_strand_id
1 'polypeptide(L)'
;MGVQGLSTLLDNSPQIYREVRFMRSRLVIDGCNLLYQLYFKSGLDQNHGGEYAAFEDLVEKFVTALRDCMITPYVVLDGGTDPTDKKLDTSTQRAEDRIKRGHKAAVGSSEENLIPVLTELVFKQTLARLEVPVAQCYGEADLEIAALASKWQCPVLSNDSDFYIFGLPAGLLPINHFEWEAVEQSGSRRYIPCKSYNTSSFCIFFNIQHQLLPTFAALAGNDYVNLRRMGKSIRWAQFTPAGCAAPNRLQGLLHWLNDFEQPREALKAALGMMGELSEKQKVEVLQRLRLGMEEYKIPPSSLERFFIHGVAPEFPAEEEVVGHVPDWMRLPLTQGRLNGDILDVLVLHRISLSTLVDHGDMPSACLTSRPLRQVIYGLLLGRLKHHVVAERDRDGLQLSFIPVQPIVKGLIQRLARSSPHEAEPSERLQVLLEALGVTEDSLSRLPPGLQLPVAVTCYWLREAQPPPDKMLLKALLLGLSNGDTLRHGTALKIQQKHFKVKLDMDVVHAFNQWQVCLKDSVHLNQLLGCPLPEPQIARLYEGTLVHRLVHMMRTGGKLKFRVKSDLSSLKLYQTTLSIIHQFHAQETSTSTETGPQRQPLDDLTANLQQLFFQCDDEETVTEVKSAARAQEDLHLDQMLSVRTRYRIKERNNRCNNPEICRKEERRGWDIL
;
A
#
# COMPACT_ATOMS: atom_id res chain seq x y z
N MET A 1 -2.25 10.99 -13.41
CA MET A 1 -0.81 10.96 -13.75
C MET A 1 -0.68 11.29 -15.23
N GLY A 2 0.48 11.77 -15.68
CA GLY A 2 0.69 12.19 -17.06
C GLY A 2 -0.16 13.37 -17.57
N VAL A 3 -0.53 13.30 -18.85
CA VAL A 3 -1.21 14.35 -19.64
C VAL A 3 -2.53 14.84 -19.01
N GLN A 4 -2.57 16.15 -18.72
CA GLN A 4 -3.67 16.79 -17.97
C GLN A 4 -5.04 16.66 -18.65
N GLY A 5 -5.91 15.84 -18.04
CA GLY A 5 -7.29 15.63 -18.49
C GLY A 5 -7.46 14.64 -19.64
N LEU A 6 -6.39 13.93 -20.04
CA LEU A 6 -6.45 12.97 -21.14
C LEU A 6 -7.38 11.79 -20.82
N SER A 7 -7.36 11.25 -19.60
CA SER A 7 -8.30 10.18 -19.17
C SER A 7 -9.76 10.54 -19.46
N THR A 8 -10.20 11.74 -19.09
CA THR A 8 -11.57 12.22 -19.34
C THR A 8 -11.89 12.39 -20.82
N LEU A 9 -10.91 12.68 -21.69
CA LEU A 9 -11.11 12.65 -23.14
C LEU A 9 -11.31 11.20 -23.64
N LEU A 10 -10.48 10.28 -23.16
CA LEU A 10 -10.48 8.87 -23.55
C LEU A 10 -11.78 8.16 -23.13
N ASP A 11 -12.27 8.43 -21.91
CA ASP A 11 -13.55 7.94 -21.39
C ASP A 11 -14.74 8.34 -22.30
N ASN A 12 -14.68 9.53 -22.89
CA ASN A 12 -15.68 10.06 -23.82
C ASN A 12 -15.45 9.67 -25.30
N SER A 13 -14.40 8.89 -25.60
CA SER A 13 -13.99 8.53 -26.96
C SER A 13 -13.89 7.01 -27.17
N PRO A 14 -14.95 6.21 -26.85
CA PRO A 14 -14.86 4.75 -26.83
C PRO A 14 -14.46 4.09 -28.18
N GLN A 15 -14.56 4.82 -29.29
CA GLN A 15 -14.23 4.37 -30.64
C GLN A 15 -12.73 4.15 -30.88
N ILE A 16 -11.85 4.68 -30.02
CA ILE A 16 -10.39 4.45 -30.11
C ILE A 16 -9.97 3.05 -29.65
N TYR A 17 -10.86 2.34 -28.93
CA TYR A 17 -10.59 1.03 -28.37
C TYR A 17 -11.05 -0.10 -29.30
N ARG A 18 -10.45 -1.28 -29.12
CA ARG A 18 -10.86 -2.53 -29.79
C ARG A 18 -11.04 -3.64 -28.76
N GLU A 19 -12.17 -4.33 -28.82
CA GLU A 19 -12.44 -5.50 -27.98
C GLU A 19 -11.47 -6.65 -28.33
N VAL A 20 -10.90 -7.27 -27.30
CA VAL A 20 -9.87 -8.32 -27.39
C VAL A 20 -10.17 -9.42 -26.39
N ARG A 21 -9.90 -10.66 -26.79
CA ARG A 21 -9.92 -11.86 -25.94
C ARG A 21 -8.50 -12.20 -25.52
N PHE A 22 -8.04 -11.63 -24.41
CA PHE A 22 -6.62 -11.67 -24.05
C PHE A 22 -6.24 -12.98 -23.34
N MET A 23 -5.25 -13.66 -23.89
CA MET A 23 -4.71 -14.95 -23.45
C MET A 23 -3.34 -15.20 -24.12
N ARG A 24 -2.54 -16.13 -23.59
CA ARG A 24 -1.35 -16.69 -24.26
C ARG A 24 -0.30 -15.64 -24.68
N SER A 25 -0.07 -14.64 -23.84
CA SER A 25 0.85 -13.53 -24.10
C SER A 25 1.71 -13.23 -22.88
N ARG A 26 2.86 -12.57 -23.09
CA ARG A 26 3.47 -11.77 -22.02
C ARG A 26 2.59 -10.54 -21.74
N LEU A 27 2.68 -10.00 -20.54
CA LEU A 27 2.03 -8.75 -20.16
C LEU A 27 3.00 -7.97 -19.26
N VAL A 28 3.43 -6.78 -19.68
CA VAL A 28 4.18 -5.87 -18.80
C VAL A 28 3.16 -5.09 -18.00
N ILE A 29 3.31 -5.07 -16.67
CA ILE A 29 2.35 -4.50 -15.74
C ILE A 29 3.00 -3.33 -15.02
N ASP A 30 2.34 -2.18 -15.09
CA ASP A 30 2.57 -1.06 -14.19
C ASP A 30 2.08 -1.45 -12.79
N GLY A 31 3.02 -1.87 -11.94
CA GLY A 31 2.74 -2.42 -10.62
C GLY A 31 2.24 -1.37 -9.63
N CYS A 32 2.71 -0.13 -9.76
CA CYS A 32 2.23 0.98 -8.95
C CYS A 32 0.77 1.30 -9.29
N ASN A 33 0.43 1.46 -10.56
CA ASN A 33 -0.95 1.70 -10.98
C ASN A 33 -1.85 0.50 -10.65
N LEU A 34 -1.39 -0.74 -10.87
CA LEU A 34 -2.15 -1.93 -10.50
C LEU A 34 -2.44 -2.01 -8.99
N LEU A 35 -1.46 -1.71 -8.13
CA LEU A 35 -1.62 -1.67 -6.67
C LEU A 35 -2.77 -0.75 -6.24
N TYR A 36 -2.77 0.50 -6.74
CA TYR A 36 -3.84 1.46 -6.46
C TYR A 36 -5.19 1.07 -7.09
N GLN A 37 -5.19 0.49 -8.31
CA GLN A 37 -6.42 0.07 -8.99
C GLN A 37 -7.09 -1.14 -8.31
N LEU A 38 -6.31 -2.14 -7.89
CA LEU A 38 -6.84 -3.31 -7.19
C LEU A 38 -7.44 -2.89 -5.84
N TYR A 39 -6.70 -2.12 -5.02
CA TYR A 39 -7.21 -1.74 -3.71
C TYR A 39 -8.49 -0.91 -3.80
N PHE A 40 -8.50 0.19 -4.56
CA PHE A 40 -9.67 1.09 -4.59
C PHE A 40 -10.91 0.54 -5.30
N LYS A 41 -10.78 -0.49 -6.16
CA LYS A 41 -11.96 -1.15 -6.79
C LYS A 41 -12.54 -2.29 -5.98
N SER A 42 -11.76 -2.88 -5.07
CA SER A 42 -12.16 -4.06 -4.30
C SER A 42 -13.25 -3.83 -3.25
N GLY A 43 -13.48 -2.57 -2.85
CA GLY A 43 -14.37 -2.23 -1.74
C GLY A 43 -13.81 -2.57 -0.35
N LEU A 44 -12.52 -2.88 -0.22
CA LEU A 44 -11.83 -3.08 1.05
C LEU A 44 -11.69 -1.77 1.84
N ASP A 45 -11.69 -1.88 3.17
CA ASP A 45 -11.65 -0.72 4.06
C ASP A 45 -10.37 0.13 3.90
N GLN A 46 -10.52 1.45 3.85
CA GLN A 46 -9.42 2.42 3.69
C GLN A 46 -9.09 3.17 5.00
N ASN A 47 -9.96 3.10 6.02
CA ASN A 47 -9.99 4.06 7.13
C ASN A 47 -9.58 3.46 8.48
N HIS A 48 -9.66 2.14 8.65
CA HIS A 48 -9.30 1.40 9.87
C HIS A 48 -7.87 0.82 9.83
N GLY A 49 -7.03 1.27 8.88
CA GLY A 49 -5.68 0.76 8.67
C GLY A 49 -5.59 -0.48 7.77
N GLY A 50 -6.63 -0.80 7.01
CA GLY A 50 -6.60 -1.80 5.93
C GLY A 50 -6.95 -3.24 6.30
N GLU A 51 -7.30 -4.02 5.28
CA GLU A 51 -7.73 -5.43 5.38
C GLU A 51 -6.77 -6.31 4.58
N TYR A 52 -5.58 -6.55 5.16
CA TYR A 52 -4.40 -7.02 4.46
C TYR A 52 -4.48 -8.48 3.98
N ALA A 53 -5.18 -9.37 4.69
CA ALA A 53 -5.43 -10.74 4.23
C ALA A 53 -6.39 -10.76 3.04
N ALA A 54 -7.42 -9.91 3.07
CA ALA A 54 -8.38 -9.80 1.98
C ALA A 54 -7.75 -9.17 0.72
N PHE A 55 -6.74 -8.32 0.88
CA PHE A 55 -5.92 -7.82 -0.23
C PHE A 55 -4.93 -8.86 -0.77
N GLU A 56 -4.31 -9.70 0.08
CA GLU A 56 -3.54 -10.88 -0.37
C GLU A 56 -4.42 -11.80 -1.25
N ASP A 57 -5.60 -12.18 -0.76
CA ASP A 57 -6.61 -12.97 -1.48
C ASP A 57 -7.01 -12.35 -2.84
N LEU A 58 -7.04 -11.01 -2.94
CA LEU A 58 -7.38 -10.29 -4.17
C LEU A 58 -6.26 -10.39 -5.21
N VAL A 59 -5.01 -10.20 -4.78
CA VAL A 59 -3.83 -10.32 -5.64
C VAL A 59 -3.63 -11.77 -6.10
N GLU A 60 -3.91 -12.76 -5.25
CA GLU A 60 -3.94 -14.18 -5.66
C GLU A 60 -4.95 -14.44 -6.78
N LYS A 61 -6.19 -13.92 -6.67
CA LYS A 61 -7.24 -14.09 -7.68
C LYS A 61 -6.84 -13.44 -9.01
N PHE A 62 -6.28 -12.23 -8.97
CA PHE A 62 -5.77 -11.53 -10.15
C PHE A 62 -4.67 -12.35 -10.88
N VAL A 63 -3.65 -12.81 -10.15
CA VAL A 63 -2.57 -13.62 -10.73
C VAL A 63 -3.09 -14.98 -11.22
N THR A 64 -4.09 -15.57 -10.55
CA THR A 64 -4.75 -16.81 -10.98
C THR A 64 -5.50 -16.62 -12.30
N ALA A 65 -6.27 -15.53 -12.45
CA ALA A 65 -6.98 -15.21 -13.68
C ALA A 65 -6.02 -15.04 -14.88
N LEU A 66 -4.86 -14.41 -14.67
CA LEU A 66 -3.79 -14.34 -15.68
C LEU A 66 -3.28 -15.74 -16.06
N ARG A 67 -2.96 -16.59 -15.06
CA ARG A 67 -2.39 -17.93 -15.25
C ARG A 67 -3.36 -18.88 -15.97
N ASP A 68 -4.64 -18.85 -15.62
CA ASP A 68 -5.72 -19.58 -16.29
C ASP A 68 -5.81 -19.25 -17.79
N CYS A 69 -5.55 -18.00 -18.14
CA CYS A 69 -5.54 -17.52 -19.52
C CYS A 69 -4.17 -17.70 -20.21
N MET A 70 -3.22 -18.42 -19.57
CA MET A 70 -1.84 -18.61 -20.04
C MET A 70 -1.10 -17.27 -20.27
N ILE A 71 -1.39 -16.24 -19.47
CA ILE A 71 -0.71 -14.94 -19.51
C ILE A 71 0.50 -14.98 -18.57
N THR A 72 1.65 -14.51 -19.04
CA THR A 72 2.87 -14.35 -18.22
C THR A 72 3.04 -12.90 -17.79
N PRO A 73 2.69 -12.52 -16.55
CA PRO A 73 2.92 -11.17 -16.03
C PRO A 73 4.41 -10.89 -15.78
N TYR A 74 4.81 -9.65 -16.01
CA TYR A 74 6.06 -9.05 -15.56
C TYR A 74 5.72 -7.70 -14.94
N VAL A 75 5.88 -7.58 -13.62
CA VAL A 75 5.50 -6.36 -12.87
C VAL A 75 6.71 -5.44 -12.75
N VAL A 76 6.54 -4.17 -13.07
CA VAL A 76 7.55 -3.12 -12.87
C VAL A 76 7.01 -2.12 -11.84
N LEU A 77 7.85 -1.71 -10.90
CA LEU A 77 7.55 -0.76 -9.84
C LEU A 77 8.45 0.47 -9.95
N ASP A 78 7.96 1.62 -9.48
CA ASP A 78 8.76 2.83 -9.34
C ASP A 78 9.86 2.64 -8.28
N GLY A 79 10.98 3.35 -8.48
CA GLY A 79 12.09 3.48 -7.54
C GLY A 79 11.98 4.75 -6.69
N GLY A 80 13.03 5.57 -6.74
CA GLY A 80 13.05 6.89 -6.10
C GLY A 80 12.42 7.98 -6.95
N THR A 81 12.25 9.15 -6.35
CA THR A 81 11.87 10.41 -7.00
C THR A 81 12.97 10.88 -7.94
N ASP A 82 12.58 11.38 -9.12
CA ASP A 82 13.49 12.03 -10.08
C ASP A 82 14.32 13.17 -9.43
N PRO A 83 15.66 13.21 -9.63
CA PRO A 83 16.54 14.15 -8.94
C PRO A 83 16.40 15.60 -9.40
N THR A 84 15.89 15.86 -10.60
CA THR A 84 15.84 17.20 -11.22
C THR A 84 14.74 18.10 -10.67
N ASP A 85 14.00 17.62 -9.66
CA ASP A 85 12.79 18.24 -9.08
C ASP A 85 11.66 18.55 -10.08
N LYS A 86 11.74 18.05 -11.33
CA LYS A 86 10.75 18.28 -12.41
C LYS A 86 9.31 17.98 -11.96
N LYS A 87 9.11 16.94 -11.15
CA LYS A 87 7.80 16.52 -10.61
C LYS A 87 7.55 16.96 -9.16
N LEU A 88 8.47 17.70 -8.51
CA LEU A 88 8.36 18.06 -7.08
C LEU A 88 7.07 18.85 -6.78
N ASP A 89 6.78 19.88 -7.57
CA ASP A 89 5.52 20.65 -7.50
C ASP A 89 4.28 19.75 -7.48
N THR A 90 4.26 18.78 -8.41
CA THR A 90 3.10 17.92 -8.64
C THR A 90 3.01 16.85 -7.55
N SER A 91 4.16 16.38 -7.05
CA SER A 91 4.27 15.56 -5.83
C SER A 91 3.77 16.32 -4.59
N THR A 92 4.12 17.60 -4.43
CA THR A 92 3.64 18.49 -3.35
C THR A 92 2.12 18.61 -3.38
N GLN A 93 1.53 18.96 -4.52
CA GLN A 93 0.07 19.08 -4.63
C GLN A 93 -0.64 17.74 -4.33
N ARG A 94 -0.13 16.63 -4.90
CA ARG A 94 -0.65 15.27 -4.63
C ARG A 94 -0.56 14.92 -3.13
N ALA A 95 0.49 15.36 -2.42
CA ALA A 95 0.66 15.14 -0.99
C ALA A 95 -0.28 16.00 -0.13
N GLU A 96 -0.37 17.31 -0.38
CA GLU A 96 -1.35 18.18 0.28
C GLU A 96 -2.79 17.66 0.12
N ASP A 97 -3.13 17.23 -1.09
CA ASP A 97 -4.48 16.76 -1.41
C ASP A 97 -4.76 15.39 -0.79
N ARG A 98 -3.73 14.58 -0.49
CA ARG A 98 -3.87 13.41 0.39
C ARG A 98 -4.07 13.81 1.85
N ILE A 99 -3.36 14.83 2.37
CA ILE A 99 -3.51 15.29 3.77
C ILE A 99 -4.94 15.80 4.01
N LYS A 100 -5.44 16.65 3.11
CA LYS A 100 -6.84 17.15 3.13
C LYS A 100 -7.86 16.00 3.09
N ARG A 101 -7.58 14.94 2.30
CA ARG A 101 -8.41 13.74 2.23
C ARG A 101 -8.31 12.84 3.47
N GLY A 102 -7.15 12.71 4.09
CA GLY A 102 -6.98 11.95 5.34
C GLY A 102 -7.82 12.51 6.47
N HIS A 103 -7.79 13.83 6.63
CA HIS A 103 -8.66 14.54 7.57
C HIS A 103 -10.15 14.42 7.23
N LYS A 104 -10.52 14.48 5.94
CA LYS A 104 -11.92 14.30 5.50
C LYS A 104 -12.44 12.88 5.77
N ALA A 105 -11.63 11.84 5.54
CA ALA A 105 -11.94 10.46 5.89
C ALA A 105 -12.10 10.29 7.42
N ALA A 106 -11.19 10.87 8.20
CA ALA A 106 -11.24 10.87 9.67
C ALA A 106 -12.54 11.52 10.22
N VAL A 107 -12.87 12.74 9.77
CA VAL A 107 -14.06 13.47 10.25
C VAL A 107 -15.36 12.87 9.71
N GLY A 108 -15.41 12.58 8.41
CA GLY A 108 -16.62 12.19 7.69
C GLY A 108 -16.93 10.70 7.69
N SER A 109 -15.97 9.85 8.06
CA SER A 109 -16.03 8.38 7.87
C SER A 109 -16.25 7.96 6.41
N SER A 110 -15.80 8.78 5.45
CA SER A 110 -15.93 8.55 4.01
C SER A 110 -14.70 7.90 3.39
N GLU A 111 -14.90 7.22 2.26
CA GLU A 111 -13.82 6.67 1.44
C GLU A 111 -13.21 7.78 0.59
N GLU A 112 -11.93 8.13 0.84
CA GLU A 112 -11.26 9.25 0.17
C GLU A 112 -10.08 8.82 -0.73
N ASN A 113 -10.00 7.55 -1.12
CA ASN A 113 -8.92 6.99 -1.93
C ASN A 113 -7.54 7.26 -1.33
N LEU A 114 -7.30 6.60 -0.20
CA LEU A 114 -6.02 6.50 0.51
C LEU A 114 -5.65 5.03 0.71
N ILE A 115 -4.41 4.68 0.39
CA ILE A 115 -3.89 3.33 0.59
C ILE A 115 -3.45 3.16 2.06
N PRO A 116 -3.83 2.07 2.74
CA PRO A 116 -3.26 1.69 4.03
C PRO A 116 -1.76 1.42 3.97
N VAL A 117 -1.05 1.76 5.04
CA VAL A 117 0.41 1.97 5.00
C VAL A 117 1.26 0.73 4.72
N LEU A 118 0.73 -0.48 4.90
CA LEU A 118 1.45 -1.74 4.65
C LEU A 118 1.02 -2.44 3.35
N THR A 119 0.08 -1.88 2.58
CA THR A 119 -0.48 -2.53 1.38
C THR A 119 0.58 -2.82 0.31
N GLU A 120 1.60 -1.96 0.18
CA GLU A 120 2.72 -2.19 -0.74
C GLU A 120 3.60 -3.39 -0.31
N LEU A 121 3.86 -3.54 0.99
CA LEU A 121 4.58 -4.71 1.52
C LEU A 121 3.78 -5.99 1.28
N VAL A 122 2.45 -5.96 1.49
CA VAL A 122 1.56 -7.09 1.17
C VAL A 122 1.62 -7.42 -0.33
N PHE A 123 1.59 -6.41 -1.20
CA PHE A 123 1.68 -6.60 -2.65
C PHE A 123 3.00 -7.27 -3.06
N LYS A 124 4.14 -6.73 -2.60
CA LYS A 124 5.48 -7.27 -2.84
C LYS A 124 5.63 -8.69 -2.29
N GLN A 125 5.23 -8.93 -1.04
CA GLN A 125 5.26 -10.27 -0.43
C GLN A 125 4.38 -11.27 -1.19
N THR A 126 3.18 -10.87 -1.61
CA THR A 126 2.24 -11.74 -2.34
C THR A 126 2.76 -12.08 -3.74
N LEU A 127 3.24 -11.10 -4.50
CA LEU A 127 3.82 -11.34 -5.83
C LEU A 127 5.06 -12.24 -5.77
N ALA A 128 5.94 -12.02 -4.79
CA ALA A 128 7.11 -12.88 -4.56
C ALA A 128 6.71 -14.31 -4.18
N ARG A 129 5.76 -14.48 -3.24
CA ARG A 129 5.23 -15.79 -2.82
C ARG A 129 4.52 -16.54 -3.95
N LEU A 130 3.92 -15.81 -4.89
CA LEU A 130 3.28 -16.37 -6.09
C LEU A 130 4.26 -16.65 -7.23
N GLU A 131 5.56 -16.35 -7.09
CA GLU A 131 6.56 -16.45 -8.17
C GLU A 131 6.20 -15.62 -9.41
N VAL A 132 5.70 -14.39 -9.21
CA VAL A 132 5.55 -13.40 -10.28
C VAL A 132 6.87 -12.65 -10.46
N PRO A 133 7.42 -12.52 -11.68
CA PRO A 133 8.58 -11.66 -11.94
C PRO A 133 8.25 -10.20 -11.59
N VAL A 134 8.96 -9.64 -10.63
CA VAL A 134 8.90 -8.22 -10.25
C VAL A 134 10.27 -7.59 -10.44
N ALA A 135 10.30 -6.38 -11.01
CA ALA A 135 11.45 -5.48 -10.96
C ALA A 135 11.03 -4.12 -10.38
N GLN A 136 11.91 -3.49 -9.62
CA GLN A 136 11.79 -2.09 -9.20
C GLN A 136 12.83 -1.26 -9.95
N CYS A 137 12.40 -0.11 -10.48
CA CYS A 137 13.31 0.84 -11.11
C CYS A 137 14.19 1.56 -10.07
N TYR A 138 15.16 2.35 -10.54
CA TYR A 138 15.86 3.32 -9.68
C TYR A 138 15.17 4.69 -9.69
N GLY A 139 14.50 5.04 -10.78
CA GLY A 139 13.57 6.17 -10.89
C GLY A 139 12.16 5.70 -11.27
N GLU A 140 11.49 6.47 -12.12
CA GLU A 140 10.11 6.19 -12.57
C GLU A 140 10.03 4.99 -13.54
N ALA A 141 8.95 4.20 -13.46
CA ALA A 141 8.82 2.95 -14.19
C ALA A 141 8.36 3.09 -15.66
N ASP A 142 7.71 4.20 -16.01
CA ASP A 142 7.00 4.39 -17.29
C ASP A 142 7.84 4.07 -18.53
N LEU A 143 9.07 4.60 -18.56
CA LEU A 143 10.01 4.42 -19.68
C LEU A 143 10.50 2.97 -19.81
N GLU A 144 10.80 2.30 -18.71
CA GLU A 144 11.22 0.88 -18.71
C GLU A 144 10.05 -0.05 -19.06
N ILE A 145 8.83 0.24 -18.57
CA ILE A 145 7.61 -0.48 -18.97
C ILE A 145 7.40 -0.40 -20.47
N ALA A 146 7.48 0.81 -21.04
CA ALA A 146 7.35 1.03 -22.49
C ALA A 146 8.47 0.35 -23.29
N ALA A 147 9.71 0.37 -22.76
CA ALA A 147 10.87 -0.27 -23.38
C ALA A 147 10.78 -1.80 -23.38
N LEU A 148 10.38 -2.42 -22.27
CA LEU A 148 10.15 -3.87 -22.15
C LEU A 148 9.00 -4.32 -23.07
N ALA A 149 7.87 -3.61 -23.05
CA ALA A 149 6.70 -3.90 -23.87
C ALA A 149 7.03 -3.82 -25.37
N SER A 150 7.77 -2.79 -25.78
CA SER A 150 8.28 -2.64 -27.15
C SER A 150 9.28 -3.74 -27.52
N LYS A 151 10.24 -4.05 -26.64
CA LYS A 151 11.28 -5.06 -26.89
C LYS A 151 10.71 -6.48 -27.00
N TRP A 152 9.73 -6.83 -26.19
CA TRP A 152 9.10 -8.15 -26.18
C TRP A 152 7.82 -8.25 -27.05
N GLN A 153 7.44 -7.16 -27.74
CA GLN A 153 6.25 -7.08 -28.59
C GLN A 153 4.97 -7.56 -27.87
N CYS A 154 4.80 -7.12 -26.62
CA CYS A 154 3.69 -7.51 -25.76
C CYS A 154 3.06 -6.27 -25.09
N PRO A 155 1.76 -6.30 -24.76
CA PRO A 155 1.07 -5.10 -24.30
C PRO A 155 1.49 -4.68 -22.88
N VAL A 156 1.23 -3.40 -22.58
CA VAL A 156 1.24 -2.85 -21.22
C VAL A 156 -0.13 -3.00 -20.58
N LEU A 157 -0.19 -3.25 -19.26
CA LEU A 157 -1.37 -3.09 -18.42
C LEU A 157 -1.18 -1.88 -17.50
N SER A 158 -1.90 -0.79 -17.76
CA SER A 158 -1.93 0.42 -16.91
C SER A 158 -3.16 1.28 -17.21
N ASN A 159 -3.56 2.14 -16.27
CA ASN A 159 -4.46 3.28 -16.55
C ASN A 159 -3.71 4.60 -16.71
N ASP A 160 -2.37 4.64 -16.67
CA ASP A 160 -1.65 5.90 -16.82
C ASP A 160 -1.80 6.50 -18.22
N SER A 161 -1.87 7.82 -18.27
CA SER A 161 -2.21 8.54 -19.50
C SER A 161 -1.00 8.70 -20.44
N ASP A 162 0.22 8.58 -19.94
CA ASP A 162 1.44 8.63 -20.75
C ASP A 162 1.60 7.38 -21.63
N PHE A 163 1.08 6.22 -21.23
CA PHE A 163 1.00 5.02 -22.08
C PHE A 163 0.04 5.15 -23.28
N TYR A 164 -0.79 6.19 -23.34
CA TYR A 164 -1.57 6.52 -24.53
C TYR A 164 -0.77 7.33 -25.57
N ILE A 165 0.38 7.88 -25.17
CA ILE A 165 1.29 8.68 -26.00
C ILE A 165 2.49 7.84 -26.48
N PHE A 166 3.00 6.94 -25.64
CA PHE A 166 4.08 6.02 -25.99
C PHE A 166 3.76 5.17 -27.23
N GLY A 167 4.77 4.98 -28.09
CA GLY A 167 4.66 4.18 -29.32
C GLY A 167 4.65 2.66 -29.09
N LEU A 168 3.72 2.15 -28.28
CA LEU A 168 3.62 0.75 -27.89
C LEU A 168 3.15 -0.15 -29.06
N PRO A 169 4.00 -1.07 -29.60
CA PRO A 169 3.65 -1.84 -30.80
C PRO A 169 2.45 -2.78 -30.60
N ALA A 170 2.43 -3.50 -29.47
CA ALA A 170 1.33 -4.37 -29.07
C ALA A 170 0.19 -3.64 -28.35
N GLY A 171 0.30 -2.31 -28.16
CA GLY A 171 -0.70 -1.48 -27.53
C GLY A 171 -0.73 -1.51 -26.00
N LEU A 172 -1.77 -0.89 -25.45
CA LEU A 172 -2.08 -0.76 -24.03
C LEU A 172 -3.41 -1.47 -23.74
N LEU A 173 -3.49 -2.18 -22.61
CA LEU A 173 -4.72 -2.67 -22.02
C LEU A 173 -5.05 -1.77 -20.81
N PRO A 174 -6.12 -0.95 -20.86
CA PRO A 174 -6.54 -0.16 -19.72
C PRO A 174 -7.05 -1.05 -18.59
N ILE A 175 -6.57 -0.87 -17.36
CA ILE A 175 -7.06 -1.62 -16.17
C ILE A 175 -8.57 -1.35 -15.92
N ASN A 176 -9.10 -0.22 -16.39
CA ASN A 176 -10.55 0.05 -16.40
C ASN A 176 -11.37 -0.84 -17.34
N HIS A 177 -10.72 -1.57 -18.25
CA HIS A 177 -11.35 -2.41 -19.26
C HIS A 177 -10.64 -3.77 -19.35
N PHE A 178 -10.10 -4.27 -18.25
CA PHE A 178 -9.44 -5.57 -18.17
C PHE A 178 -10.23 -6.44 -17.19
N GLU A 179 -11.19 -7.21 -17.71
CA GLU A 179 -12.25 -7.86 -16.93
C GLU A 179 -11.77 -9.19 -16.31
N TRP A 180 -10.70 -9.12 -15.52
CA TRP A 180 -9.99 -10.27 -14.96
C TRP A 180 -10.82 -11.08 -13.95
N GLU A 181 -11.88 -10.50 -13.37
CA GLU A 181 -12.85 -11.21 -12.54
C GLU A 181 -13.87 -12.02 -13.38
N ALA A 182 -14.02 -11.66 -14.66
CA ALA A 182 -14.98 -12.25 -15.61
C ALA A 182 -14.25 -13.10 -16.68
N VAL A 183 -13.35 -13.99 -16.26
CA VAL A 183 -12.65 -14.92 -17.15
C VAL A 183 -13.65 -15.76 -17.95
N GLU A 184 -13.74 -15.50 -19.26
CA GLU A 184 -14.59 -16.23 -20.18
C GLU A 184 -13.86 -17.45 -20.75
N GLN A 185 -14.63 -18.39 -21.32
CA GLN A 185 -14.10 -19.60 -21.94
C GLN A 185 -14.68 -19.82 -23.35
N SER A 186 -13.80 -20.07 -24.33
CA SER A 186 -14.17 -20.50 -25.68
C SER A 186 -13.50 -21.83 -26.00
N GLY A 187 -14.33 -22.88 -26.13
CA GLY A 187 -13.84 -24.26 -26.23
C GLY A 187 -13.03 -24.66 -25.00
N SER A 188 -11.76 -25.03 -25.20
CA SER A 188 -10.80 -25.37 -24.15
C SER A 188 -9.89 -24.21 -23.72
N ARG A 189 -10.14 -22.97 -24.17
CA ARG A 189 -9.30 -21.80 -23.86
C ARG A 189 -10.05 -20.81 -22.98
N ARG A 190 -9.45 -20.45 -21.85
CA ARG A 190 -9.84 -19.28 -21.05
C ARG A 190 -9.18 -18.02 -21.59
N TYR A 191 -9.85 -16.88 -21.48
CA TYR A 191 -9.34 -15.56 -21.80
C TYR A 191 -9.97 -14.49 -20.90
N ILE A 192 -9.29 -13.37 -20.75
CA ILE A 192 -9.84 -12.17 -20.11
C ILE A 192 -10.49 -11.33 -21.22
N PRO A 193 -11.79 -10.98 -21.12
CA PRO A 193 -12.39 -9.94 -21.95
C PRO A 193 -11.70 -8.61 -21.64
N CYS A 194 -11.23 -7.89 -22.67
CA CYS A 194 -10.66 -6.58 -22.44
C CYS A 194 -10.70 -5.66 -23.66
N LYS A 195 -10.62 -4.35 -23.41
CA LYS A 195 -10.31 -3.38 -24.47
C LYS A 195 -8.80 -3.20 -24.63
N SER A 196 -8.40 -3.04 -25.87
CA SER A 196 -7.05 -2.64 -26.26
C SER A 196 -7.06 -1.23 -26.87
N TYR A 197 -6.00 -0.50 -26.62
CA TYR A 197 -5.68 0.79 -27.22
C TYR A 197 -4.40 0.68 -28.05
N ASN A 198 -4.34 1.41 -29.16
CA ASN A 198 -3.11 1.64 -29.90
C ASN A 198 -3.16 3.07 -30.48
N THR A 199 -2.00 3.72 -30.54
CA THR A 199 -1.87 5.11 -31.00
C THR A 199 -2.43 5.34 -32.41
N SER A 200 -2.42 4.34 -33.30
CA SER A 200 -3.04 4.45 -34.63
C SER A 200 -4.55 4.62 -34.56
N SER A 201 -5.25 4.00 -33.61
CA SER A 201 -6.70 4.21 -33.44
C SER A 201 -7.01 5.64 -33.02
N PHE A 202 -6.17 6.23 -32.15
CA PHE A 202 -6.29 7.63 -31.73
C PHE A 202 -6.00 8.61 -32.87
N CYS A 203 -4.89 8.39 -33.59
CA CYS A 203 -4.50 9.20 -34.74
C CYS A 203 -5.54 9.19 -35.86
N ILE A 204 -6.13 8.02 -36.16
CA ILE A 204 -7.21 7.91 -37.16
C ILE A 204 -8.49 8.61 -36.66
N PHE A 205 -8.87 8.44 -35.39
CA PHE A 205 -10.12 9.02 -34.87
C PHE A 205 -10.08 10.54 -34.73
N PHE A 206 -8.95 11.11 -34.29
CA PHE A 206 -8.77 12.56 -34.15
C PHE A 206 -8.13 13.25 -35.37
N ASN A 207 -7.82 12.48 -36.42
CA ASN A 207 -7.11 12.91 -37.63
C ASN A 207 -5.82 13.71 -37.35
N ILE A 208 -4.92 13.14 -36.56
CA ILE A 208 -3.59 13.73 -36.26
C ILE A 208 -2.45 12.79 -36.65
N GLN A 209 -1.33 13.36 -37.06
CA GLN A 209 -0.13 12.58 -37.41
C GLN A 209 0.50 11.92 -36.18
N HIS A 210 0.94 10.66 -36.31
CA HIS A 210 1.57 9.89 -35.22
C HIS A 210 2.72 10.65 -34.54
N GLN A 211 3.56 11.31 -35.32
CA GLN A 211 4.72 12.07 -34.82
C GLN A 211 4.35 13.33 -34.01
N LEU A 212 3.09 13.77 -34.04
CA LEU A 212 2.57 14.88 -33.23
C LEU A 212 2.08 14.43 -31.84
N LEU A 213 1.99 13.13 -31.53
CA LEU A 213 1.51 12.66 -30.22
C LEU A 213 2.32 13.20 -29.02
N PRO A 214 3.67 13.24 -29.05
CA PRO A 214 4.45 13.91 -28.01
C PRO A 214 4.17 15.42 -27.94
N THR A 215 3.95 16.07 -29.09
CA THR A 215 3.64 17.51 -29.18
C THR A 215 2.26 17.81 -28.60
N PHE A 216 1.26 16.95 -28.85
CA PHE A 216 -0.04 16.98 -28.20
C PHE A 216 0.10 16.89 -26.68
N ALA A 217 0.83 15.89 -26.17
CA ALA A 217 1.05 15.71 -24.74
C ALA A 217 1.71 16.94 -24.09
N ALA A 218 2.77 17.48 -24.68
CA ALA A 218 3.48 18.67 -24.18
C ALA A 218 2.63 19.96 -24.24
N LEU A 219 1.80 20.16 -25.28
CA LEU A 219 0.90 21.32 -25.41
C LEU A 219 -0.40 21.21 -24.59
N ALA A 220 -0.86 19.99 -24.33
CA ALA A 220 -1.89 19.68 -23.33
C ALA A 220 -1.36 19.89 -21.90
N GLY A 221 -0.07 19.65 -21.71
CA GLY A 221 0.64 19.73 -20.45
C GLY A 221 0.69 18.37 -19.76
N ASN A 222 1.88 17.78 -19.77
CA ASN A 222 2.27 16.60 -19.01
C ASN A 222 3.07 17.01 -17.76
N ASP A 223 3.70 16.05 -17.07
CA ASP A 223 4.45 16.33 -15.84
C ASP A 223 5.70 17.24 -16.05
N TYR A 224 6.20 17.42 -17.29
CA TYR A 224 7.29 18.36 -17.62
C TYR A 224 6.82 19.78 -17.96
N VAL A 225 5.60 19.93 -18.51
CA VAL A 225 5.18 21.18 -19.16
C VAL A 225 3.86 21.69 -18.58
N ASN A 226 3.93 22.81 -17.85
CA ASN A 226 2.74 23.50 -17.38
C ASN A 226 2.69 24.95 -17.89
N LEU A 227 2.30 25.11 -19.16
CA LEU A 227 2.14 26.42 -19.83
C LEU A 227 1.21 27.38 -19.05
N ARG A 228 0.24 26.86 -18.29
CA ARG A 228 -0.65 27.66 -17.43
C ARG A 228 0.10 28.27 -16.24
N ARG A 229 0.91 27.49 -15.51
CA ARG A 229 1.78 28.02 -14.43
C ARG A 229 2.81 29.03 -14.94
N MET A 230 3.30 28.85 -16.18
CA MET A 230 4.18 29.84 -16.84
C MET A 230 3.47 31.13 -17.29
N GLY A 231 2.14 31.24 -17.10
CA GLY A 231 1.32 32.36 -17.59
C GLY A 231 1.14 32.40 -19.12
N LYS A 232 1.56 31.36 -19.85
CA LYS A 232 1.57 31.28 -21.32
C LYS A 232 0.43 30.40 -21.86
N SER A 233 -0.78 30.61 -21.34
CA SER A 233 -1.93 29.73 -21.63
C SER A 233 -2.60 30.05 -22.97
N ILE A 234 -2.44 29.16 -23.96
CA ILE A 234 -3.25 29.17 -25.18
C ILE A 234 -4.68 28.70 -24.85
N ARG A 235 -5.70 29.34 -25.42
CA ARG A 235 -7.13 29.01 -25.22
C ARG A 235 -7.61 27.95 -26.20
N TRP A 236 -7.01 26.76 -26.17
CA TRP A 236 -7.27 25.65 -27.11
C TRP A 236 -8.75 25.36 -27.41
N ALA A 237 -9.64 25.51 -26.42
CA ALA A 237 -11.08 25.29 -26.59
C ALA A 237 -11.75 26.20 -27.66
N GLN A 238 -11.11 27.30 -28.07
CA GLN A 238 -11.58 28.15 -29.17
C GLN A 238 -11.55 27.44 -30.55
N PHE A 239 -10.79 26.35 -30.66
CA PHE A 239 -10.70 25.50 -31.85
C PHE A 239 -11.58 24.24 -31.75
N THR A 240 -12.55 24.18 -30.82
CA THR A 240 -13.46 23.04 -30.75
C THR A 240 -14.37 23.04 -31.99
N PRO A 241 -14.53 21.92 -32.74
CA PRO A 241 -15.38 21.87 -33.92
C PRO A 241 -16.84 22.29 -33.66
N ALA A 242 -17.43 22.97 -34.65
CA ALA A 242 -18.84 23.32 -34.63
C ALA A 242 -19.72 22.06 -34.66
N GLY A 243 -20.38 21.77 -33.54
CA GLY A 243 -21.18 20.55 -33.34
C GLY A 243 -20.89 19.82 -32.02
N CYS A 244 -19.74 20.08 -31.38
CA CYS A 244 -19.46 19.58 -30.04
C CYS A 244 -20.37 20.25 -29.00
N ALA A 245 -20.98 19.47 -28.10
CA ALA A 245 -21.96 19.96 -27.13
C ALA A 245 -21.40 20.96 -26.09
N ALA A 246 -20.08 20.97 -25.87
CA ALA A 246 -19.38 21.98 -25.06
C ALA A 246 -17.94 22.17 -25.57
N PRO A 247 -17.36 23.39 -25.48
CA PRO A 247 -15.97 23.62 -25.85
C PRO A 247 -14.98 22.85 -24.96
N ASN A 248 -14.17 21.96 -25.54
CA ASN A 248 -13.24 21.11 -24.79
C ASN A 248 -11.78 21.46 -25.14
N ARG A 249 -10.96 21.67 -24.11
CA ARG A 249 -9.54 22.07 -24.24
C ARG A 249 -8.72 21.10 -25.09
N LEU A 250 -8.91 19.79 -24.91
CA LEU A 250 -8.10 18.79 -25.61
C LEU A 250 -8.64 18.51 -27.01
N GLN A 251 -9.96 18.49 -27.20
CA GLN A 251 -10.55 18.35 -28.55
C GLN A 251 -10.17 19.53 -29.45
N GLY A 252 -10.19 20.75 -28.93
CA GLY A 252 -9.71 21.93 -29.68
C GLY A 252 -8.21 21.91 -29.97
N LEU A 253 -7.38 21.40 -29.05
CA LEU A 253 -5.94 21.19 -29.32
C LEU A 253 -5.71 20.13 -30.41
N LEU A 254 -6.45 19.02 -30.39
CA LEU A 254 -6.35 17.97 -31.41
C LEU A 254 -6.83 18.47 -32.78
N HIS A 255 -7.96 19.18 -32.83
CA HIS A 255 -8.44 19.79 -34.07
C HIS A 255 -7.47 20.85 -34.62
N TRP A 256 -6.79 21.61 -33.76
CA TRP A 256 -5.75 22.54 -34.19
C TRP A 256 -4.46 21.83 -34.65
N LEU A 257 -4.11 20.68 -34.09
CA LEU A 257 -2.95 19.88 -34.50
C LEU A 257 -3.13 19.17 -35.85
N ASN A 258 -4.37 19.01 -36.32
CA ASN A 258 -4.70 18.48 -37.65
C ASN A 258 -4.09 19.31 -38.80
N ASP A 259 -3.92 20.62 -38.62
CA ASP A 259 -3.40 21.54 -39.64
C ASP A 259 -1.87 21.47 -39.84
N PHE A 260 -1.19 20.52 -39.18
CA PHE A 260 0.26 20.38 -39.20
C PHE A 260 0.70 18.95 -39.56
N GLU A 261 1.84 18.84 -40.26
CA GLU A 261 2.53 17.57 -40.40
C GLU A 261 3.67 17.45 -39.38
N GLN A 262 4.52 18.48 -39.24
CA GLN A 262 5.77 18.37 -38.49
C GLN A 262 5.68 19.02 -37.08
N PRO A 263 6.19 18.35 -36.03
CA PRO A 263 6.27 18.93 -34.68
C PRO A 263 6.92 20.31 -34.61
N ARG A 264 7.90 20.59 -35.48
CA ARG A 264 8.60 21.88 -35.54
C ARG A 264 7.69 23.03 -35.98
N GLU A 265 6.69 22.75 -36.81
CA GLU A 265 5.74 23.73 -37.35
C GLU A 265 4.67 24.04 -36.29
N ALA A 266 4.08 23.00 -35.71
CA ALA A 266 3.13 23.12 -34.60
C ALA A 266 3.74 23.89 -33.42
N LEU A 267 4.97 23.56 -32.99
CA LEU A 267 5.65 24.29 -31.90
C LEU A 267 5.90 25.77 -32.25
N LYS A 268 6.25 26.08 -33.52
CA LYS A 268 6.45 27.46 -33.98
C LYS A 268 5.13 28.24 -33.98
N ALA A 269 4.04 27.63 -34.44
CA ALA A 269 2.70 28.23 -34.44
C ALA A 269 2.18 28.44 -33.02
N ALA A 270 2.35 27.46 -32.13
CA ALA A 270 1.99 27.57 -30.71
C ALA A 270 2.72 28.75 -30.03
N LEU A 271 4.02 28.91 -30.25
CA LEU A 271 4.77 30.06 -29.72
C LEU A 271 4.23 31.40 -30.23
N GLY A 272 3.80 31.48 -31.49
CA GLY A 272 3.14 32.67 -32.05
C GLY A 272 1.79 33.01 -31.39
N MET A 273 1.12 32.02 -30.78
CA MET A 273 -0.14 32.21 -30.04
C MET A 273 0.05 32.64 -28.58
N MET A 274 1.27 32.63 -28.02
CA MET A 274 1.52 32.90 -26.60
C MET A 274 1.66 34.40 -26.25
N GLY A 275 1.22 35.28 -27.16
CA GLY A 275 1.35 36.73 -27.02
C GLY A 275 2.78 37.23 -27.24
N GLU A 276 3.06 38.45 -26.79
CA GLU A 276 4.40 39.02 -26.88
C GLU A 276 5.36 38.34 -25.90
N LEU A 277 6.07 37.33 -26.41
CA LEU A 277 7.22 36.71 -25.76
C LEU A 277 8.50 37.41 -26.19
N SER A 278 9.41 37.70 -25.25
CA SER A 278 10.79 38.03 -25.60
C SER A 278 11.51 36.79 -26.14
N GLU A 279 12.57 36.97 -26.94
CA GLU A 279 13.30 35.83 -27.53
C GLU A 279 13.83 34.85 -26.46
N LYS A 280 14.27 35.36 -25.30
CA LYS A 280 14.65 34.51 -24.16
C LYS A 280 13.49 33.63 -23.66
N GLN A 281 12.27 34.17 -23.57
CA GLN A 281 11.08 33.41 -23.18
C GLN A 281 10.67 32.40 -24.26
N LYS A 282 10.80 32.74 -25.55
CA LYS A 282 10.54 31.80 -26.66
C LYS A 282 11.47 30.60 -26.61
N VAL A 283 12.78 30.83 -26.40
CA VAL A 283 13.78 29.77 -26.25
C VAL A 283 13.50 28.89 -25.04
N GLU A 284 13.20 29.47 -23.88
CA GLU A 284 12.89 28.72 -22.66
C GLU A 284 11.64 27.83 -22.82
N VAL A 285 10.54 28.39 -23.33
CA VAL A 285 9.30 27.64 -23.57
C VAL A 285 9.53 26.53 -24.60
N LEU A 286 10.27 26.79 -25.68
CA LEU A 286 10.61 25.79 -26.69
C LEU A 286 11.49 24.67 -26.13
N GLN A 287 12.41 24.99 -25.22
CA GLN A 287 13.26 24.00 -24.55
C GLN A 287 12.43 23.09 -23.63
N ARG A 288 11.55 23.67 -22.78
CA ARG A 288 10.63 22.87 -21.94
C ARG A 288 9.70 22.00 -22.77
N LEU A 289 9.12 22.54 -23.85
CA LEU A 289 8.26 21.78 -24.78
C LEU A 289 9.01 20.63 -25.46
N ARG A 290 10.29 20.82 -25.81
CA ARG A 290 11.12 19.73 -26.34
C ARG A 290 11.38 18.66 -25.28
N LEU A 291 11.82 19.03 -24.08
CA LEU A 291 12.06 18.06 -23.00
C LEU A 291 10.81 17.22 -22.70
N GLY A 292 9.65 17.86 -22.58
CA GLY A 292 8.35 17.17 -22.43
C GLY A 292 7.88 16.38 -23.64
N MET A 293 8.57 16.42 -24.78
CA MET A 293 8.38 15.53 -25.93
C MET A 293 9.42 14.40 -25.99
N GLU A 294 10.65 14.65 -25.54
CA GLU A 294 11.73 13.63 -25.49
C GLU A 294 11.35 12.47 -24.55
N GLU A 295 10.59 12.74 -23.48
CA GLU A 295 10.06 11.74 -22.54
C GLU A 295 9.32 10.57 -23.23
N TYR A 296 8.67 10.80 -24.38
CA TYR A 296 7.92 9.75 -25.08
C TYR A 296 8.78 8.94 -26.07
N LYS A 297 10.10 9.16 -26.11
CA LYS A 297 11.06 8.36 -26.89
C LYS A 297 11.54 7.17 -26.07
N ILE A 298 11.00 6.01 -26.42
CA ILE A 298 11.32 4.74 -25.76
C ILE A 298 12.80 4.36 -25.99
N PRO A 299 13.65 4.27 -24.95
CA PRO A 299 15.03 3.80 -25.06
C PRO A 299 15.11 2.26 -25.08
N PRO A 300 16.29 1.66 -25.26
CA PRO A 300 16.52 0.26 -24.91
C PRO A 300 16.31 0.04 -23.40
N SER A 301 15.58 -1.01 -23.02
CA SER A 301 15.35 -1.34 -21.61
C SER A 301 16.63 -1.79 -20.91
N SER A 302 16.89 -1.24 -19.73
CA SER A 302 17.93 -1.72 -18.81
C SER A 302 17.47 -2.97 -18.02
N LEU A 303 16.16 -3.11 -17.78
CA LEU A 303 15.57 -4.23 -17.04
C LEU A 303 15.46 -5.54 -17.82
N GLU A 304 15.59 -5.57 -19.15
CA GLU A 304 15.55 -6.83 -19.92
C GLU A 304 16.59 -7.84 -19.41
N ARG A 305 17.82 -7.38 -19.13
CA ARG A 305 18.90 -8.24 -18.60
C ARG A 305 18.62 -8.74 -17.19
N PHE A 306 17.87 -7.97 -16.39
CA PHE A 306 17.44 -8.40 -15.06
C PHE A 306 16.41 -9.52 -15.16
N PHE A 307 15.35 -9.35 -15.96
CA PHE A 307 14.30 -10.38 -16.09
C PHE A 307 14.76 -11.67 -16.79
N ILE A 308 15.81 -11.65 -17.61
CA ILE A 308 16.32 -12.83 -18.32
C ILE A 308 17.51 -13.49 -17.60
N HIS A 309 18.38 -12.71 -16.93
CA HIS A 309 19.65 -13.20 -16.37
C HIS A 309 19.87 -12.86 -14.88
N GLY A 310 18.93 -12.18 -14.21
CA GLY A 310 19.10 -11.71 -12.83
C GLY A 310 20.11 -10.56 -12.66
N VAL A 311 20.63 -10.01 -13.77
CA VAL A 311 21.64 -8.94 -13.74
C VAL A 311 20.95 -7.59 -13.59
N ALA A 312 21.05 -7.00 -12.40
CA ALA A 312 20.54 -5.66 -12.13
C ALA A 312 21.23 -4.59 -12.99
N PRO A 313 20.50 -3.56 -13.44
CA PRO A 313 21.07 -2.48 -14.24
C PRO A 313 22.13 -1.68 -13.45
N GLU A 314 22.99 -0.99 -14.18
CA GLU A 314 23.88 0.04 -13.61
C GLU A 314 23.08 1.32 -13.34
N PHE A 315 23.54 2.17 -12.42
CA PHE A 315 22.93 3.49 -12.23
C PHE A 315 23.21 4.38 -13.46
N PRO A 316 22.34 5.37 -13.75
CA PRO A 316 22.64 6.38 -14.75
C PRO A 316 24.01 7.03 -14.50
N ALA A 317 24.74 7.34 -15.57
CA ALA A 317 26.08 7.95 -15.50
C ALA A 317 26.03 9.46 -15.17
N GLU A 318 25.08 9.86 -14.33
CA GLU A 318 24.77 11.23 -13.94
C GLU A 318 25.56 11.59 -12.68
N GLU A 319 26.28 12.72 -12.70
CA GLU A 319 27.20 13.12 -11.63
C GLU A 319 26.51 13.28 -10.25
N GLU A 320 25.20 13.47 -10.24
CA GLU A 320 24.37 13.60 -9.03
C GLU A 320 24.02 12.23 -8.38
N VAL A 321 24.09 11.13 -9.12
CA VAL A 321 23.76 9.77 -8.66
C VAL A 321 25.02 8.90 -8.48
N VAL A 322 26.04 9.10 -9.33
CA VAL A 322 27.27 8.32 -9.34
C VAL A 322 28.04 8.47 -8.02
N GLY A 323 28.29 7.34 -7.34
CA GLY A 323 29.00 7.28 -6.05
C GLY A 323 28.10 7.48 -4.82
N HIS A 324 26.93 8.12 -4.95
CA HIS A 324 25.98 8.31 -3.86
C HIS A 324 25.32 7.00 -3.41
N VAL A 325 25.05 6.08 -4.35
CA VAL A 325 24.46 4.77 -4.05
C VAL A 325 25.52 3.65 -4.14
N PRO A 326 25.71 2.82 -3.09
CA PRO A 326 26.65 1.69 -3.13
C PRO A 326 26.24 0.58 -4.12
N ASP A 327 27.22 0.00 -4.82
CA ASP A 327 27.03 -1.09 -5.79
C ASP A 327 26.22 -2.29 -5.25
N TRP A 328 26.46 -2.67 -3.99
CA TRP A 328 25.78 -3.80 -3.36
C TRP A 328 24.25 -3.62 -3.27
N MET A 329 23.76 -2.38 -3.27
CA MET A 329 22.33 -2.09 -3.22
C MET A 329 21.62 -2.34 -4.55
N ARG A 330 22.33 -2.38 -5.69
CA ARG A 330 21.72 -2.50 -7.04
C ARG A 330 20.77 -3.69 -7.15
N LEU A 331 21.27 -4.90 -6.88
CA LEU A 331 20.47 -6.12 -6.97
C LEU A 331 19.27 -6.17 -6.01
N PRO A 332 19.40 -5.92 -4.69
CA PRO A 332 18.25 -5.93 -3.79
C PRO A 332 17.27 -4.76 -4.03
N LEU A 333 17.73 -3.60 -4.54
CA LEU A 333 16.83 -2.55 -5.04
C LEU A 333 16.02 -3.05 -6.23
N THR A 334 16.67 -3.55 -7.30
CA THR A 334 15.94 -4.01 -8.50
C THR A 334 14.99 -5.19 -8.19
N GLN A 335 15.31 -6.00 -7.18
CA GLN A 335 14.41 -7.08 -6.69
C GLN A 335 13.28 -6.59 -5.77
N GLY A 336 13.17 -5.29 -5.48
CA GLY A 336 12.19 -4.74 -4.54
C GLY A 336 12.39 -5.15 -3.08
N ARG A 337 13.55 -5.73 -2.74
CA ARG A 337 13.95 -6.14 -1.37
C ARG A 337 14.50 -4.98 -0.54
N LEU A 338 14.83 -3.86 -1.20
CA LEU A 338 15.05 -2.55 -0.58
C LEU A 338 14.02 -1.57 -1.15
N ASN A 339 13.42 -0.76 -0.28
CA ASN A 339 12.47 0.28 -0.67
C ASN A 339 13.18 1.40 -1.48
N GLY A 340 12.52 1.89 -2.54
CA GLY A 340 12.97 3.03 -3.36
C GLY A 340 13.21 4.32 -2.57
N ASP A 341 12.51 4.53 -1.43
CA ASP A 341 12.74 5.62 -0.46
C ASP A 341 14.23 5.79 -0.06
N ILE A 342 15.03 4.72 -0.13
CA ILE A 342 16.47 4.75 0.17
C ILE A 342 17.24 5.61 -0.85
N LEU A 343 16.79 5.68 -2.10
CA LEU A 343 17.40 6.50 -3.15
C LEU A 343 17.14 7.99 -2.91
N ASP A 344 15.91 8.35 -2.51
CA ASP A 344 15.56 9.73 -2.12
C ASP A 344 16.41 10.20 -0.92
N VAL A 345 16.69 9.32 0.04
CA VAL A 345 17.59 9.64 1.15
C VAL A 345 19.04 9.83 0.67
N LEU A 346 19.57 8.93 -0.16
CA LEU A 346 20.98 8.93 -0.60
C LEU A 346 21.35 10.03 -1.61
N VAL A 347 20.41 10.38 -2.50
CA VAL A 347 20.59 11.36 -3.58
C VAL A 347 20.00 12.70 -3.15
N LEU A 348 18.68 12.73 -2.92
CA LEU A 348 17.91 13.97 -2.68
C LEU A 348 18.00 14.50 -1.24
N HIS A 349 18.54 13.72 -0.29
CA HIS A 349 18.58 14.06 1.15
C HIS A 349 17.19 14.47 1.70
N ARG A 350 16.14 13.79 1.20
CA ARG A 350 14.73 14.16 1.36
C ARG A 350 13.90 12.89 1.29
N ILE A 351 12.70 12.89 1.85
CA ILE A 351 11.76 11.74 1.74
C ILE A 351 10.32 12.24 1.85
N SER A 352 9.36 11.53 1.25
CA SER A 352 7.94 11.80 1.44
C SER A 352 7.28 10.73 2.31
N LEU A 353 6.80 11.13 3.48
CA LEU A 353 6.20 10.18 4.43
C LEU A 353 4.77 9.80 4.01
N SER A 354 4.35 8.62 4.46
CA SER A 354 3.06 8.02 4.14
C SER A 354 1.91 8.91 4.65
N THR A 355 0.94 9.23 3.79
CA THR A 355 -0.23 10.05 4.17
C THR A 355 -1.38 9.14 4.59
N LEU A 356 -1.89 9.34 5.81
CA LEU A 356 -2.77 8.41 6.51
C LEU A 356 -4.16 9.01 6.74
N VAL A 357 -5.12 8.16 7.16
CA VAL A 357 -6.42 8.63 7.69
C VAL A 357 -6.19 9.08 9.14
N ASP A 358 -5.98 10.38 9.32
CA ASP A 358 -5.46 11.00 10.54
C ASP A 358 -6.20 12.34 10.74
N HIS A 359 -6.47 12.76 11.99
CA HIS A 359 -7.10 14.05 12.24
C HIS A 359 -6.08 15.20 12.17
N GLY A 360 -6.46 16.37 11.66
CA GLY A 360 -5.57 17.53 11.56
C GLY A 360 -5.00 17.96 12.90
N ASP A 361 -5.85 18.00 13.94
CA ASP A 361 -5.47 18.41 15.30
C ASP A 361 -4.54 17.42 16.02
N MET A 362 -4.40 16.19 15.51
CA MET A 362 -3.49 15.18 16.06
C MET A 362 -2.09 15.34 15.44
N PRO A 363 -1.00 15.05 16.18
CA PRO A 363 0.34 14.97 15.62
C PRO A 363 0.39 13.94 14.47
N SER A 364 1.34 14.04 13.53
CA SER A 364 1.48 13.02 12.47
C SER A 364 1.87 11.67 13.07
N ALA A 365 1.17 10.59 12.74
CA ALA A 365 1.50 9.25 13.21
C ALA A 365 2.92 8.79 12.78
N CYS A 366 3.47 9.40 11.73
CA CYS A 366 4.84 9.18 11.25
C CYS A 366 5.94 9.72 12.20
N LEU A 367 5.57 10.48 13.24
CA LEU A 367 6.52 10.97 14.25
C LEU A 367 7.04 9.85 15.17
N THR A 368 6.20 8.89 15.53
CA THR A 368 6.54 7.80 16.47
C THR A 368 7.69 6.91 15.96
N SER A 369 7.80 6.72 14.65
CA SER A 369 8.89 5.95 14.03
C SER A 369 10.07 6.80 13.57
N ARG A 370 10.10 8.12 13.83
CA ARG A 370 11.24 8.99 13.47
C ARG A 370 12.57 8.50 14.05
N PRO A 371 12.69 8.04 15.32
CA PRO A 371 13.95 7.47 15.82
C PRO A 371 14.48 6.30 14.99
N LEU A 372 13.60 5.40 14.52
CA LEU A 372 13.97 4.29 13.62
C LEU A 372 14.49 4.82 12.28
N ARG A 373 13.83 5.83 11.70
CA ARG A 373 14.31 6.49 10.47
C ARG A 373 15.64 7.22 10.67
N GLN A 374 15.88 7.81 11.85
CA GLN A 374 17.18 8.40 12.18
C GLN A 374 18.31 7.36 12.23
N VAL A 375 18.03 6.10 12.59
CA VAL A 375 18.98 4.97 12.47
C VAL A 375 19.18 4.59 11.00
N ILE A 376 18.10 4.47 10.20
CA ILE A 376 18.18 4.22 8.75
C ILE A 376 19.05 5.28 8.06
N TYR A 377 18.78 6.56 8.27
CA TYR A 377 19.58 7.66 7.72
C TYR A 377 21.03 7.63 8.23
N GLY A 378 21.27 7.11 9.44
CA GLY A 378 22.60 6.96 10.03
C GLY A 378 23.44 5.91 9.29
N LEU A 379 22.81 4.78 8.96
CA LEU A 379 23.41 3.70 8.16
C LEU A 379 23.67 4.12 6.70
N LEU A 380 22.79 4.95 6.12
CA LEU A 380 22.89 5.41 4.73
C LEU A 380 23.87 6.58 4.55
N LEU A 381 23.75 7.62 5.39
CA LEU A 381 24.45 8.91 5.23
C LEU A 381 25.66 9.08 6.17
N GLY A 382 25.93 8.14 7.09
CA GLY A 382 27.03 8.23 8.06
C GLY A 382 28.45 8.26 7.47
N ARG A 383 28.57 8.07 6.13
CA ARG A 383 29.80 8.23 5.33
C ARG A 383 29.98 9.61 4.69
N LEU A 384 28.92 10.44 4.63
CA LEU A 384 28.93 11.75 3.98
C LEU A 384 29.31 12.87 4.97
N LYS A 385 29.48 14.10 4.47
CA LYS A 385 29.80 15.30 5.31
C LYS A 385 28.55 16.07 5.78
N HIS A 386 27.45 15.93 5.06
CA HIS A 386 26.14 16.44 5.46
C HIS A 386 25.22 15.24 5.68
N HIS A 387 24.38 15.33 6.70
CA HIS A 387 23.55 14.20 7.14
C HIS A 387 22.06 14.55 7.22
N VAL A 388 21.67 15.83 7.15
CA VAL A 388 20.28 16.25 7.39
C VAL A 388 19.36 15.71 6.29
N VAL A 389 18.28 15.04 6.68
CA VAL A 389 17.23 14.58 5.76
C VAL A 389 15.99 15.46 5.94
N ALA A 390 15.42 15.96 4.85
CA ALA A 390 14.15 16.69 4.86
C ALA A 390 12.95 15.72 4.76
N GLU A 391 12.32 15.42 5.89
CA GLU A 391 11.06 14.66 5.92
C GLU A 391 9.90 15.56 5.46
N ARG A 392 9.23 15.19 4.36
CA ARG A 392 7.99 15.83 3.91
C ARG A 392 6.80 15.14 4.59
N ASP A 393 6.27 15.77 5.63
CA ASP A 393 5.21 15.26 6.51
C ASP A 393 4.20 16.38 6.84
N ARG A 394 3.04 16.04 7.39
CA ARG A 394 2.01 17.02 7.75
C ARG A 394 2.34 17.77 9.04
N ASP A 395 2.13 19.08 9.02
CA ASP A 395 1.93 19.89 10.22
C ASP A 395 0.49 20.41 10.18
N GLY A 396 -0.33 19.95 11.13
CA GLY A 396 -1.78 20.05 11.05
C GLY A 396 -2.34 19.47 9.73
N LEU A 397 -2.79 20.35 8.85
CA LEU A 397 -3.29 20.08 7.50
C LEU A 397 -2.39 20.62 6.36
N GLN A 398 -1.23 21.18 6.69
CA GLN A 398 -0.26 21.71 5.72
C GLN A 398 0.88 20.70 5.50
N LEU A 399 1.49 20.69 4.31
CA LEU A 399 2.71 19.93 4.07
C LEU A 399 3.92 20.75 4.56
N SER A 400 4.73 20.14 5.42
CA SER A 400 5.96 20.73 5.98
C SER A 400 7.20 20.00 5.45
N PHE A 401 8.37 20.64 5.56
CA PHE A 401 9.68 20.03 5.28
C PHE A 401 10.49 20.05 6.59
N ILE A 402 10.52 18.93 7.30
CA ILE A 402 11.09 18.82 8.65
C ILE A 402 12.54 18.34 8.56
N PRO A 403 13.54 19.14 8.98
CA PRO A 403 14.94 18.71 8.96
C PRO A 403 15.23 17.74 10.10
N VAL A 404 15.61 16.51 9.77
CA VAL A 404 15.89 15.41 10.70
C VAL A 404 17.38 15.05 10.69
N GLN A 405 17.96 14.93 11.88
CA GLN A 405 19.37 14.59 12.09
C GLN A 405 19.55 13.08 12.30
N PRO A 406 20.40 12.39 11.52
CA PRO A 406 20.66 10.97 11.70
C PRO A 406 21.43 10.62 12.97
N ILE A 407 21.26 9.38 13.45
CA ILE A 407 22.02 8.83 14.57
C ILE A 407 23.34 8.25 14.04
N VAL A 408 24.38 9.08 14.00
CA VAL A 408 25.73 8.68 13.55
C VAL A 408 26.66 8.45 14.75
N LYS A 409 26.37 7.40 15.54
CA LYS A 409 27.11 7.03 16.77
C LYS A 409 27.42 5.54 16.81
N GLY A 410 28.37 5.15 17.66
CA GLY A 410 28.62 3.75 18.06
C GLY A 410 28.72 2.78 16.89
N LEU A 411 27.94 1.70 16.95
CA LEU A 411 27.92 0.64 15.94
C LEU A 411 27.35 1.11 14.59
N ILE A 412 26.35 2.01 14.59
CA ILE A 412 25.77 2.58 13.36
C ILE A 412 26.84 3.33 12.55
N GLN A 413 27.70 4.12 13.20
CA GLN A 413 28.80 4.82 12.51
C GLN A 413 29.88 3.84 11.98
N ARG A 414 30.04 2.66 12.58
CA ARG A 414 30.92 1.60 12.07
C ARG A 414 30.35 1.02 10.78
N LEU A 415 29.11 0.53 10.83
CA LEU A 415 28.39 -0.09 9.70
C LEU A 415 28.21 0.88 8.52
N ALA A 416 27.98 2.17 8.77
CA ALA A 416 27.89 3.19 7.72
C ALA A 416 29.22 3.41 6.96
N ARG A 417 30.37 3.06 7.56
CA ARG A 417 31.71 3.15 6.94
C ARG A 417 32.16 1.86 6.27
N SER A 418 31.78 0.71 6.82
CA SER A 418 32.15 -0.63 6.34
C SER A 418 31.07 -1.32 5.50
N SER A 419 30.01 -0.60 5.11
CA SER A 419 28.74 -1.13 4.58
C SER A 419 27.95 -2.03 5.58
N PRO A 420 26.64 -1.80 5.78
CA PRO A 420 25.82 -2.68 6.62
C PRO A 420 25.76 -4.15 6.14
N HIS A 421 25.96 -4.39 4.84
CA HIS A 421 25.91 -5.74 4.26
C HIS A 421 27.18 -6.59 4.48
N GLU A 422 28.27 -6.01 4.99
CA GLU A 422 29.56 -6.69 5.25
C GLU A 422 29.78 -7.01 6.73
N ALA A 423 29.09 -6.30 7.65
CA ALA A 423 29.24 -6.47 9.10
C ALA A 423 28.79 -7.85 9.62
N GLU A 424 29.19 -8.24 10.83
CA GLU A 424 28.79 -9.54 11.38
C GLU A 424 27.27 -9.63 11.63
N PRO A 425 26.60 -10.78 11.44
CA PRO A 425 25.15 -10.90 11.64
C PRO A 425 24.69 -10.49 13.05
N SER A 426 25.53 -10.71 14.07
CA SER A 426 25.30 -10.27 15.44
C SER A 426 25.37 -8.74 15.61
N GLU A 427 26.29 -8.05 14.92
CA GLU A 427 26.31 -6.58 14.89
C GLU A 427 25.06 -6.01 14.21
N ARG A 428 24.60 -6.65 13.13
CA ARG A 428 23.37 -6.25 12.42
C ARG A 428 22.13 -6.46 13.27
N LEU A 429 22.03 -7.59 13.96
CA LEU A 429 20.97 -7.87 14.92
C LEU A 429 21.01 -6.87 16.09
N GLN A 430 22.20 -6.59 16.64
CA GLN A 430 22.38 -5.61 17.71
C GLN A 430 21.84 -4.23 17.32
N VAL A 431 22.15 -3.70 16.14
CA VAL A 431 21.60 -2.40 15.70
C VAL A 431 20.07 -2.40 15.60
N LEU A 432 19.46 -3.49 15.14
CA LEU A 432 17.99 -3.59 15.06
C LEU A 432 17.35 -3.65 16.46
N LEU A 433 17.92 -4.46 17.36
CA LEU A 433 17.41 -4.62 18.74
C LEU A 433 17.65 -3.36 19.59
N GLU A 434 18.79 -2.68 19.43
CA GLU A 434 19.07 -1.38 20.07
C GLU A 434 18.11 -0.28 19.56
N ALA A 435 17.83 -0.23 18.25
CA ALA A 435 16.91 0.75 17.67
C ALA A 435 15.45 0.56 18.13
N LEU A 436 15.03 -0.69 18.36
CA LEU A 436 13.74 -1.02 18.96
C LEU A 436 13.76 -0.89 20.50
N GLY A 437 14.95 -0.94 21.11
CA GLY A 437 15.16 -0.90 22.55
C GLY A 437 14.71 -2.18 23.26
N VAL A 438 15.05 -3.35 22.72
CA VAL A 438 14.72 -4.69 23.28
C VAL A 438 15.96 -5.60 23.31
N THR A 439 15.89 -6.76 23.97
CA THR A 439 16.99 -7.75 24.01
C THR A 439 16.64 -9.05 23.27
N GLU A 440 17.66 -9.78 22.80
CA GLU A 440 17.47 -11.07 22.13
C GLU A 440 16.82 -12.11 23.06
N ASP A 441 17.24 -12.18 24.33
CA ASP A 441 16.64 -13.02 25.37
C ASP A 441 15.14 -12.79 25.52
N SER A 442 14.67 -11.54 25.39
CA SER A 442 13.24 -11.20 25.47
C SER A 442 12.43 -11.84 24.34
N LEU A 443 13.02 -11.95 23.15
CA LEU A 443 12.39 -12.47 21.93
C LEU A 443 12.62 -13.98 21.72
N SER A 444 13.57 -14.58 22.43
CA SER A 444 13.97 -16.01 22.33
C SER A 444 12.80 -17.01 22.45
N ARG A 445 11.75 -16.64 23.19
CA ARG A 445 10.56 -17.49 23.46
C ARG A 445 9.45 -17.35 22.40
N LEU A 446 9.60 -16.47 21.42
CA LEU A 446 8.61 -16.22 20.37
C LEU A 446 8.89 -17.04 19.09
N PRO A 447 7.85 -17.42 18.33
CA PRO A 447 8.03 -17.89 16.96
C PRO A 447 8.80 -16.85 16.11
N PRO A 448 9.75 -17.24 15.24
CA PRO A 448 10.64 -16.28 14.58
C PRO A 448 9.93 -15.16 13.79
N GLY A 449 8.85 -15.50 13.08
CA GLY A 449 8.03 -14.52 12.35
C GLY A 449 7.21 -13.54 13.21
N LEU A 450 7.29 -13.64 14.55
CA LEU A 450 6.66 -12.73 15.51
C LEU A 450 7.68 -11.95 16.35
N GLN A 451 8.98 -12.25 16.25
CA GLN A 451 10.02 -11.55 17.00
C GLN A 451 10.05 -10.06 16.64
N LEU A 452 10.07 -9.70 15.35
CA LEU A 452 10.03 -8.31 14.90
C LEU A 452 8.69 -7.62 15.23
N PRO A 453 7.49 -8.16 14.92
CA PRO A 453 6.21 -7.56 15.33
C PRO A 453 6.05 -7.31 16.84
N VAL A 454 6.57 -8.19 17.70
CA VAL A 454 6.49 -7.99 19.16
C VAL A 454 7.51 -6.95 19.64
N ALA A 455 8.73 -6.94 19.09
CA ALA A 455 9.70 -5.87 19.36
C ALA A 455 9.19 -4.48 18.94
N VAL A 456 8.53 -4.39 17.78
CA VAL A 456 7.81 -3.18 17.32
C VAL A 456 6.67 -2.79 18.27
N THR A 457 5.99 -3.77 18.86
CA THR A 457 4.92 -3.51 19.84
C THR A 457 5.48 -2.96 21.16
N CYS A 458 6.61 -3.46 21.65
CA CYS A 458 7.33 -2.88 22.79
C CYS A 458 7.76 -1.43 22.50
N TYR A 459 8.42 -1.19 21.36
CA TYR A 459 8.82 0.15 20.91
C TYR A 459 7.61 1.10 20.84
N TRP A 460 6.52 0.67 20.21
CA TRP A 460 5.30 1.49 20.06
C TRP A 460 4.69 1.89 21.41
N LEU A 461 4.63 0.99 22.39
CA LEU A 461 4.08 1.30 23.71
C LEU A 461 4.92 2.32 24.50
N ARG A 462 6.23 2.44 24.20
CA ARG A 462 7.12 3.45 24.79
C ARG A 462 7.07 4.79 24.07
N GLU A 463 7.10 4.78 22.74
CA GLU A 463 7.31 5.99 21.92
C GLU A 463 6.01 6.65 21.42
N ALA A 464 4.86 5.97 21.47
CA ALA A 464 3.60 6.51 20.96
C ALA A 464 3.05 7.65 21.83
N GLN A 465 2.46 8.65 21.16
CA GLN A 465 1.90 9.84 21.80
C GLN A 465 0.51 10.14 21.18
N PRO A 466 -0.60 10.03 21.94
CA PRO A 466 -0.68 9.60 23.34
C PRO A 466 -0.27 8.12 23.54
N PRO A 467 0.20 7.73 24.74
CA PRO A 467 0.54 6.34 25.04
C PRO A 467 -0.67 5.39 24.89
N PRO A 468 -0.51 4.17 24.35
CA PRO A 468 -1.65 3.30 24.04
C PRO A 468 -2.26 2.66 25.30
N ASP A 469 -3.59 2.65 25.37
CA ASP A 469 -4.32 2.03 26.49
C ASP A 469 -4.24 0.48 26.49
N LYS A 470 -4.59 -0.12 27.64
CA LYS A 470 -4.57 -1.60 27.80
C LYS A 470 -5.54 -2.33 26.87
N MET A 471 -6.58 -1.69 26.35
CA MET A 471 -7.53 -2.29 25.39
C MET A 471 -6.97 -2.28 23.97
N LEU A 472 -6.30 -1.20 23.55
CA LEU A 472 -5.55 -1.10 22.28
C LEU A 472 -4.52 -2.22 22.20
N LEU A 473 -3.71 -2.41 23.24
CA LEU A 473 -2.74 -3.50 23.31
C LEU A 473 -3.42 -4.89 23.25
N LYS A 474 -4.43 -5.14 24.09
CA LYS A 474 -5.15 -6.43 24.09
C LYS A 474 -5.77 -6.74 22.71
N ALA A 475 -6.36 -5.74 22.04
CA ALA A 475 -6.94 -5.90 20.70
C ALA A 475 -5.89 -6.23 19.64
N LEU A 476 -4.75 -5.54 19.63
CA LEU A 476 -3.63 -5.80 18.72
C LEU A 476 -3.07 -7.21 18.90
N LEU A 477 -2.80 -7.62 20.14
CA LEU A 477 -2.28 -8.97 20.43
C LEU A 477 -3.28 -10.07 20.08
N LEU A 478 -4.59 -9.83 20.22
CA LEU A 478 -5.63 -10.74 19.75
C LEU A 478 -5.70 -10.83 18.22
N GLY A 479 -5.39 -9.75 17.49
CA GLY A 479 -5.20 -9.79 16.05
C GLY A 479 -4.02 -10.69 15.67
N LEU A 480 -2.82 -10.34 16.15
CA LEU A 480 -1.56 -11.06 15.91
C LEU A 480 -1.65 -12.57 16.23
N SER A 481 -2.39 -12.95 17.29
CA SER A 481 -2.42 -14.33 17.79
C SER A 481 -3.44 -15.25 17.10
N ASN A 482 -4.37 -14.72 16.29
CA ASN A 482 -5.47 -15.49 15.69
C ASN A 482 -5.48 -15.46 14.14
N GLY A 483 -4.41 -14.99 13.48
CA GLY A 483 -4.38 -14.69 12.05
C GLY A 483 -4.95 -15.80 11.14
N ASP A 484 -4.49 -17.05 11.29
CA ASP A 484 -4.95 -18.16 10.44
C ASP A 484 -6.36 -18.69 10.78
N THR A 485 -6.80 -18.56 12.04
CA THR A 485 -8.17 -18.90 12.46
C THR A 485 -9.20 -17.86 12.01
N LEU A 486 -8.79 -16.61 11.83
CA LEU A 486 -9.64 -15.51 11.34
C LEU A 486 -9.88 -15.57 9.82
N ARG A 487 -8.90 -16.04 9.02
CA ARG A 487 -9.02 -16.26 7.56
C ARG A 487 -10.27 -17.09 7.18
N HIS A 488 -10.53 -18.15 7.94
CA HIS A 488 -11.70 -19.01 7.75
C HIS A 488 -13.04 -18.31 8.08
N GLY A 489 -13.00 -17.19 8.82
CA GLY A 489 -14.14 -16.36 9.14
C GLY A 489 -14.45 -15.31 8.07
N THR A 490 -13.43 -14.71 7.44
CA THR A 490 -13.58 -13.68 6.39
C THR A 490 -14.01 -14.30 5.05
N ALA A 491 -13.40 -15.42 4.64
CA ALA A 491 -13.74 -16.15 3.42
C ALA A 491 -15.22 -16.58 3.32
N LEU A 492 -15.93 -16.68 4.46
CA LEU A 492 -17.35 -17.02 4.54
C LEU A 492 -18.29 -15.82 4.82
N LYS A 493 -17.78 -14.58 4.83
CA LYS A 493 -18.52 -13.40 5.35
C LYS A 493 -18.47 -12.12 4.53
N ILE A 494 -18.24 -12.22 3.22
CA ILE A 494 -18.42 -11.10 2.25
C ILE A 494 -19.87 -10.54 2.25
N GLN A 495 -20.83 -11.20 2.92
CA GLN A 495 -22.18 -10.67 3.18
C GLN A 495 -22.33 -9.81 4.47
N GLN A 496 -21.26 -9.47 5.20
CA GLN A 496 -21.38 -8.56 6.35
C GLN A 496 -21.52 -7.10 5.91
N LYS A 497 -22.78 -6.67 5.77
CA LYS A 497 -23.23 -5.26 5.69
C LYS A 497 -22.34 -4.32 6.50
N HIS A 498 -21.95 -3.19 5.89
CA HIS A 498 -21.11 -2.13 6.44
C HIS A 498 -21.12 -2.05 7.97
N PHE A 499 -19.95 -2.23 8.59
CA PHE A 499 -19.78 -2.05 10.03
C PHE A 499 -19.81 -0.55 10.38
N LYS A 500 -21.01 0.04 10.42
CA LYS A 500 -21.26 1.45 10.71
C LYS A 500 -21.09 1.80 12.20
N VAL A 501 -19.96 1.45 12.80
CA VAL A 501 -19.45 2.15 13.97
C VAL A 501 -18.68 3.37 13.46
N LYS A 502 -18.91 4.53 14.09
CA LYS A 502 -18.18 5.76 13.78
C LYS A 502 -16.68 5.55 14.06
N LEU A 503 -15.80 6.02 13.18
CA LEU A 503 -14.36 5.97 13.41
C LEU A 503 -14.01 6.65 14.76
N ASP A 504 -13.32 5.87 15.60
CA ASP A 504 -12.82 6.26 16.91
C ASP A 504 -11.38 6.76 16.70
N MET A 505 -11.21 8.09 16.64
CA MET A 505 -9.98 8.69 16.11
C MET A 505 -8.73 8.39 16.93
N ASP A 506 -8.87 8.19 18.24
CA ASP A 506 -7.76 7.80 19.11
C ASP A 506 -7.26 6.39 18.75
N VAL A 507 -8.20 5.49 18.42
CA VAL A 507 -7.90 4.12 17.99
C VAL A 507 -7.27 4.10 16.60
N VAL A 508 -7.78 4.93 15.66
CA VAL A 508 -7.21 5.07 14.31
C VAL A 508 -5.77 5.56 14.43
N HIS A 509 -5.55 6.63 15.20
CA HIS A 509 -4.24 7.25 15.33
C HIS A 509 -3.23 6.33 16.01
N ALA A 510 -3.63 5.64 17.09
CA ALA A 510 -2.75 4.71 17.80
C ALA A 510 -2.33 3.51 16.91
N PHE A 511 -3.24 2.94 16.10
CA PHE A 511 -2.89 1.87 15.17
C PHE A 511 -2.20 2.37 13.89
N ASN A 512 -2.41 3.61 13.47
CA ASN A 512 -1.57 4.27 12.46
C ASN A 512 -0.11 4.30 12.97
N GLN A 513 0.14 4.80 14.18
CA GLN A 513 1.48 4.85 14.77
C GLN A 513 2.15 3.48 14.81
N TRP A 514 1.45 2.42 15.29
CA TRP A 514 2.01 1.07 15.31
C TRP A 514 2.39 0.56 13.91
N GLN A 515 1.54 0.80 12.90
CA GLN A 515 1.82 0.35 11.54
C GLN A 515 2.97 1.12 10.89
N VAL A 516 3.14 2.44 11.12
CA VAL A 516 4.33 3.15 10.60
C VAL A 516 5.60 2.66 11.30
N CYS A 517 5.55 2.39 12.61
CA CYS A 517 6.65 1.72 13.33
C CYS A 517 6.98 0.35 12.72
N LEU A 518 5.98 -0.47 12.38
CA LEU A 518 6.20 -1.75 11.72
C LEU A 518 6.82 -1.58 10.33
N LYS A 519 6.32 -0.65 9.52
CA LYS A 519 6.86 -0.34 8.17
C LYS A 519 8.33 0.06 8.25
N ASP A 520 8.66 1.06 9.06
CA ASP A 520 10.01 1.59 9.16
C ASP A 520 10.97 0.58 9.83
N SER A 521 10.47 -0.30 10.71
CA SER A 521 11.27 -1.41 11.28
C SER A 521 11.53 -2.54 10.28
N VAL A 522 10.58 -2.84 9.38
CA VAL A 522 10.79 -3.77 8.26
C VAL A 522 11.84 -3.20 7.30
N HIS A 523 11.78 -1.91 6.97
CA HIS A 523 12.81 -1.25 6.16
C HIS A 523 14.20 -1.26 6.82
N LEU A 524 14.28 -1.02 8.13
CA LEU A 524 15.55 -1.12 8.88
C LEU A 524 16.10 -2.57 8.88
N ASN A 525 15.23 -3.55 9.10
CA ASN A 525 15.59 -4.97 9.02
C ASN A 525 16.11 -5.35 7.62
N GLN A 526 15.42 -4.92 6.55
CA GLN A 526 15.85 -5.11 5.15
C GLN A 526 17.21 -4.46 4.86
N LEU A 527 17.44 -3.21 5.28
CA LEU A 527 18.71 -2.50 5.13
C LEU A 527 19.88 -3.18 5.86
N LEU A 528 19.59 -3.83 6.99
CA LEU A 528 20.53 -4.66 7.76
C LEU A 528 20.69 -6.09 7.21
N GLY A 529 20.04 -6.44 6.10
CA GLY A 529 20.14 -7.76 5.47
C GLY A 529 19.28 -8.85 6.14
N CYS A 530 18.17 -8.45 6.77
CA CYS A 530 17.20 -9.28 7.49
C CYS A 530 17.79 -10.14 8.64
N PRO A 531 18.42 -9.52 9.66
CA PRO A 531 18.86 -10.24 10.87
C PRO A 531 17.71 -10.86 11.66
N LEU A 532 16.47 -10.34 11.53
CA LEU A 532 15.26 -11.05 11.93
C LEU A 532 14.45 -11.46 10.68
N PRO A 533 13.68 -12.57 10.73
CA PRO A 533 12.79 -12.95 9.64
C PRO A 533 11.74 -11.86 9.35
N GLU A 534 11.53 -11.55 8.08
CA GLU A 534 10.48 -10.61 7.68
C GLU A 534 9.09 -11.22 7.96
N PRO A 535 8.20 -10.51 8.67
CA PRO A 535 6.92 -11.07 9.07
C PRO A 535 5.89 -10.96 7.93
N GLN A 536 5.01 -11.95 7.80
CA GLN A 536 4.00 -12.00 6.74
C GLN A 536 2.86 -11.02 7.06
N ILE A 537 2.90 -9.82 6.48
CA ILE A 537 2.06 -8.68 6.85
C ILE A 537 0.56 -9.04 6.79
N ALA A 538 0.14 -9.77 5.77
CA ALA A 538 -1.22 -10.28 5.55
C ALA A 538 -1.72 -11.32 6.60
N ARG A 539 -0.98 -11.53 7.70
CA ARG A 539 -1.40 -12.32 8.86
C ARG A 539 -1.31 -11.59 10.20
N LEU A 540 -0.73 -10.39 10.22
CA LEU A 540 -0.43 -9.67 11.47
C LEU A 540 -1.57 -8.75 11.94
N TYR A 541 -2.18 -8.05 10.99
CA TYR A 541 -3.08 -6.93 11.26
C TYR A 541 -4.30 -6.98 10.34
N GLU A 542 -5.47 -6.76 10.93
CA GLU A 542 -6.76 -6.63 10.24
C GLU A 542 -7.50 -5.45 10.87
N GLY A 543 -7.55 -4.32 10.16
CA GLY A 543 -7.96 -3.04 10.72
C GLY A 543 -9.37 -3.04 11.26
N THR A 544 -10.33 -3.47 10.44
CA THR A 544 -11.74 -3.54 10.87
C THR A 544 -11.95 -4.53 12.01
N LEU A 545 -11.05 -5.51 12.23
CA LEU A 545 -11.10 -6.42 13.38
C LEU A 545 -10.56 -5.75 14.66
N VAL A 546 -9.38 -5.14 14.64
CA VAL A 546 -8.79 -4.56 15.87
C VAL A 546 -9.66 -3.41 16.39
N HIS A 547 -10.20 -2.58 15.49
CA HIS A 547 -11.20 -1.57 15.85
C HIS A 547 -12.49 -2.17 16.44
N ARG A 548 -12.98 -3.28 15.88
CA ARG A 548 -14.11 -4.04 16.44
C ARG A 548 -13.82 -4.52 17.86
N LEU A 549 -12.63 -5.06 18.11
CA LEU A 549 -12.21 -5.56 19.43
C LEU A 549 -12.16 -4.43 20.47
N VAL A 550 -11.52 -3.29 20.15
CA VAL A 550 -11.46 -2.13 21.06
C VAL A 550 -12.86 -1.59 21.37
N HIS A 551 -13.72 -1.44 20.37
CA HIS A 551 -15.10 -0.99 20.58
C HIS A 551 -15.89 -1.93 21.50
N MET A 552 -15.76 -3.25 21.35
CA MET A 552 -16.42 -4.22 22.23
C MET A 552 -15.87 -4.19 23.66
N MET A 553 -14.55 -4.01 23.85
CA MET A 553 -13.94 -3.83 25.17
C MET A 553 -14.43 -2.55 25.87
N ARG A 554 -14.50 -1.43 25.12
CA ARG A 554 -14.99 -0.13 25.64
C ARG A 554 -16.50 -0.12 25.96
N THR A 555 -17.29 -1.06 25.43
CA THR A 555 -18.76 -1.12 25.60
C THR A 555 -19.26 -2.33 26.43
N GLY A 556 -18.37 -3.18 26.95
CA GLY A 556 -18.77 -4.40 27.68
C GLY A 556 -19.50 -5.44 26.82
N GLY A 557 -19.31 -5.41 25.49
CA GLY A 557 -20.06 -6.23 24.54
C GLY A 557 -19.61 -7.69 24.53
N LYS A 558 -20.48 -8.61 24.98
CA LYS A 558 -20.17 -10.06 24.96
C LYS A 558 -19.95 -10.56 23.53
N LEU A 559 -18.84 -11.29 23.34
CA LEU A 559 -18.32 -11.72 22.04
C LEU A 559 -19.23 -12.78 21.37
N LYS A 560 -20.27 -12.33 20.63
CA LYS A 560 -21.08 -13.23 19.77
C LYS A 560 -20.29 -13.78 18.58
N PHE A 561 -19.09 -13.24 18.31
CA PHE A 561 -18.08 -13.94 17.52
C PHE A 561 -17.42 -14.99 18.42
N ARG A 562 -17.78 -16.27 18.24
CA ARG A 562 -16.93 -17.38 18.70
C ARG A 562 -15.64 -17.32 17.87
N VAL A 563 -14.67 -16.52 18.29
CA VAL A 563 -13.27 -16.76 17.93
C VAL A 563 -12.97 -18.14 18.50
N LYS A 564 -12.90 -19.15 17.63
CA LYS A 564 -12.38 -20.47 17.99
C LYS A 564 -10.86 -20.35 18.09
N SER A 565 -10.38 -19.55 19.04
CA SER A 565 -8.97 -19.51 19.37
C SER A 565 -8.61 -20.90 19.89
N ASP A 566 -7.80 -21.61 19.12
CA ASP A 566 -7.24 -22.87 19.56
C ASP A 566 -6.27 -22.63 20.75
N LEU A 567 -5.91 -23.72 21.41
CA LEU A 567 -5.01 -23.70 22.57
C LEU A 567 -3.64 -23.08 22.22
N SER A 568 -3.20 -23.18 20.97
CA SER A 568 -2.01 -22.51 20.44
C SER A 568 -2.17 -20.99 20.37
N SER A 569 -3.27 -20.48 19.81
CA SER A 569 -3.57 -19.04 19.69
C SER A 569 -3.70 -18.39 21.08
N LEU A 570 -4.35 -19.07 22.04
CA LEU A 570 -4.45 -18.61 23.43
C LEU A 570 -3.08 -18.61 24.14
N LYS A 571 -2.29 -19.68 23.99
CA LYS A 571 -0.94 -19.78 24.58
C LYS A 571 0.01 -18.73 23.97
N LEU A 572 -0.10 -18.47 22.67
CA LEU A 572 0.67 -17.45 21.97
C LEU A 572 0.34 -16.05 22.50
N TYR A 573 -0.95 -15.70 22.58
CA TYR A 573 -1.42 -14.45 23.16
C TYR A 573 -0.87 -14.24 24.59
N GLN A 574 -0.97 -15.26 25.45
CA GLN A 574 -0.44 -15.21 26.83
C GLN A 574 1.10 -15.06 26.86
N THR A 575 1.82 -15.73 25.96
CA THR A 575 3.28 -15.66 25.87
C THR A 575 3.73 -14.25 25.45
N THR A 576 3.12 -13.70 24.40
CA THR A 576 3.42 -12.35 23.91
C THR A 576 3.06 -11.28 24.95
N LEU A 577 1.89 -11.39 25.59
CA LEU A 577 1.46 -10.46 26.64
C LEU A 577 2.40 -10.49 27.86
N SER A 578 2.88 -11.68 28.27
CA SER A 578 3.80 -11.78 29.40
C SER A 578 5.19 -11.21 29.10
N ILE A 579 5.69 -11.34 27.87
CA ILE A 579 6.94 -10.71 27.41
C ILE A 579 6.83 -9.18 27.44
N ILE A 580 5.73 -8.62 26.90
CA ILE A 580 5.49 -7.16 26.88
C ILE A 580 5.32 -6.60 28.30
N HIS A 581 4.67 -7.34 29.21
CA HIS A 581 4.58 -6.92 30.61
C HIS A 581 5.91 -7.03 31.38
N GLN A 582 6.72 -8.06 31.12
CA GLN A 582 8.08 -8.16 31.69
C GLN A 582 8.96 -7.00 31.23
N PHE A 583 8.86 -6.62 29.95
CA PHE A 583 9.57 -5.48 29.37
C PHE A 583 9.21 -4.15 30.07
N HIS A 584 7.93 -3.80 30.14
CA HIS A 584 7.52 -2.55 30.81
C HIS A 584 7.84 -2.50 32.31
N ALA A 585 7.80 -3.63 33.01
CA ALA A 585 8.17 -3.69 34.43
C ALA A 585 9.68 -3.41 34.64
N GLN A 586 10.52 -3.81 33.70
CA GLN A 586 11.95 -3.51 33.73
C GLN A 586 12.20 -2.02 33.46
N GLU A 587 11.60 -1.44 32.41
CA GLU A 587 11.75 0.00 32.11
C GLU A 587 11.32 0.89 33.28
N THR A 588 10.14 0.64 33.89
CA THR A 588 9.69 1.44 35.04
C THR A 588 10.62 1.32 36.24
N SER A 589 11.18 0.14 36.54
CA SER A 589 12.17 -0.01 37.61
C SER A 589 13.44 0.81 37.35
N THR A 590 13.99 0.78 36.13
CA THR A 590 15.20 1.55 35.77
C THR A 590 14.99 3.06 35.79
N SER A 591 13.74 3.53 35.61
CA SER A 591 13.42 4.96 35.66
C SER A 591 13.49 5.59 37.06
N THR A 592 13.59 4.77 38.12
CA THR A 592 13.54 5.23 39.52
C THR A 592 14.89 5.31 40.26
N GLU A 593 16.00 4.82 39.70
CA GLU A 593 17.29 4.78 40.41
C GLU A 593 18.13 6.06 40.30
N THR A 594 17.66 7.15 40.92
CA THR A 594 18.51 8.33 41.25
C THR A 594 18.41 8.71 42.73
N GLY A 595 18.80 7.79 43.62
CA GLY A 595 18.88 8.00 45.07
C GLY A 595 19.79 6.95 45.73
N PRO A 596 20.71 7.31 46.66
CA PRO A 596 21.76 6.39 47.07
C PRO A 596 21.47 5.61 48.38
N GLN A 597 21.71 4.28 48.34
CA GLN A 597 22.44 3.45 49.34
C GLN A 597 21.81 2.08 49.68
N ARG A 598 22.69 1.07 49.66
CA ARG A 598 22.75 -0.15 50.51
C ARG A 598 21.71 -1.27 50.30
N GLN A 599 22.16 -2.30 49.57
CA GLN A 599 21.87 -3.71 49.88
C GLN A 599 22.36 -4.07 51.31
N PRO A 600 21.78 -5.11 51.93
CA PRO A 600 22.45 -6.42 51.88
C PRO A 600 21.79 -7.44 50.95
N LEU A 601 22.50 -8.53 50.66
CA LEU A 601 21.94 -9.75 50.04
C LEU A 601 21.10 -10.53 51.07
N ASP A 602 20.37 -11.54 50.55
CA ASP A 602 19.72 -12.66 51.26
C ASP A 602 18.20 -12.59 51.53
N ASP A 603 17.35 -12.32 50.51
CA ASP A 603 16.02 -12.99 50.40
C ASP A 603 15.33 -12.96 49.00
N LEU A 604 16.10 -12.83 47.90
CA LEU A 604 15.56 -12.46 46.58
C LEU A 604 14.78 -13.57 45.84
N THR A 605 14.78 -14.82 46.34
CA THR A 605 14.10 -15.95 45.69
C THR A 605 12.66 -16.16 46.20
N ALA A 606 12.35 -15.79 47.45
CA ALA A 606 11.04 -16.05 48.06
C ALA A 606 9.95 -15.08 47.57
N ASN A 607 10.26 -13.78 47.53
CA ASN A 607 9.28 -12.74 47.17
C ASN A 607 8.85 -12.80 45.68
N LEU A 608 9.68 -13.39 44.80
CA LEU A 608 9.35 -13.60 43.40
C LEU A 608 8.25 -14.64 43.13
N GLN A 609 7.79 -15.40 44.13
CA GLN A 609 6.61 -16.27 43.99
C GLN A 609 5.32 -15.66 44.54
N GLN A 610 5.38 -14.74 45.51
CA GLN A 610 4.18 -14.13 46.10
C GLN A 610 3.63 -12.97 45.26
N LEU A 611 4.48 -12.22 44.55
CA LEU A 611 4.03 -11.17 43.61
C LEU A 611 3.31 -11.73 42.36
N PHE A 612 3.49 -13.02 42.04
CA PHE A 612 2.78 -13.69 40.94
C PHE A 612 1.31 -14.07 41.26
N PHE A 613 0.84 -13.82 42.50
CA PHE A 613 -0.50 -14.19 42.96
C PHE A 613 -1.39 -13.00 43.39
N GLN A 614 -0.97 -11.75 43.13
CA GLN A 614 -1.73 -10.54 43.51
C GLN A 614 -2.20 -9.67 42.32
N CYS A 615 -2.16 -10.22 41.11
CA CYS A 615 -2.79 -9.65 39.91
C CYS A 615 -3.66 -10.68 39.16
N ASP A 616 -4.27 -11.63 39.89
CA ASP A 616 -5.44 -12.35 39.38
C ASP A 616 -6.66 -11.40 39.43
N ASP A 617 -7.01 -10.80 38.28
CA ASP A 617 -8.37 -10.28 38.08
C ASP A 617 -9.32 -11.49 38.11
N GLU A 618 -9.85 -11.86 39.28
CA GLU A 618 -10.70 -13.06 39.47
C GLU A 618 -11.85 -13.13 38.48
N GLU A 619 -12.39 -11.98 38.05
CA GLU A 619 -13.44 -11.86 37.04
C GLU A 619 -12.99 -12.43 35.67
N THR A 620 -11.76 -12.14 35.24
CA THR A 620 -11.21 -12.69 33.98
C THR A 620 -10.96 -14.19 34.07
N VAL A 621 -10.51 -14.66 35.24
CA VAL A 621 -10.22 -16.07 35.51
C VAL A 621 -11.51 -16.89 35.64
N THR A 622 -12.58 -16.30 36.20
CA THR A 622 -13.88 -16.96 36.36
C THR A 622 -14.72 -16.96 35.09
N GLU A 623 -14.77 -15.88 34.29
CA GLU A 623 -15.45 -15.92 32.97
C GLU A 623 -14.77 -16.93 32.02
N VAL A 624 -13.43 -17.01 32.00
CA VAL A 624 -12.73 -17.99 31.14
C VAL A 624 -12.87 -19.42 31.67
N LYS A 625 -12.76 -19.68 32.97
CA LYS A 625 -12.96 -21.04 33.55
C LYS A 625 -14.39 -21.52 33.44
N SER A 626 -15.40 -20.64 33.53
CA SER A 626 -16.81 -21.02 33.34
C SER A 626 -17.14 -21.30 31.87
N ALA A 627 -16.58 -20.53 30.92
CA ALA A 627 -16.67 -20.84 29.50
C ALA A 627 -15.98 -22.17 29.12
N ALA A 628 -14.86 -22.51 29.78
CA ALA A 628 -14.18 -23.79 29.59
C ALA A 628 -15.02 -24.98 30.11
N ARG A 629 -15.48 -24.93 31.38
CA ARG A 629 -16.28 -26.00 32.00
C ARG A 629 -17.58 -26.28 31.24
N ALA A 630 -18.31 -25.23 30.87
CA ALA A 630 -19.53 -25.37 30.06
C ALA A 630 -19.29 -26.02 28.68
N GLN A 631 -18.04 -26.03 28.19
CA GLN A 631 -17.66 -26.70 26.95
C GLN A 631 -17.11 -28.12 27.17
N GLU A 632 -16.56 -28.43 28.35
CA GLU A 632 -16.30 -29.82 28.79
C GLU A 632 -17.62 -30.57 29.03
N ASP A 633 -18.58 -29.96 29.72
CA ASP A 633 -19.91 -30.53 29.97
C ASP A 633 -20.64 -30.85 28.64
N LEU A 634 -20.62 -29.92 27.68
CA LEU A 634 -21.20 -30.12 26.34
C LEU A 634 -20.47 -31.20 25.52
N HIS A 635 -19.17 -31.41 25.74
CA HIS A 635 -18.42 -32.48 25.07
C HIS A 635 -18.74 -33.84 25.69
N LEU A 636 -18.95 -33.90 27.00
CA LEU A 636 -19.40 -35.09 27.72
C LEU A 636 -20.82 -35.50 27.28
N ASP A 637 -21.74 -34.55 27.17
CA ASP A 637 -23.12 -34.78 26.70
C ASP A 637 -23.16 -35.28 25.24
N GLN A 638 -22.29 -34.74 24.36
CA GLN A 638 -22.12 -35.29 23.02
C GLN A 638 -21.60 -36.73 23.02
N MET A 639 -20.63 -37.07 23.87
CA MET A 639 -20.12 -38.45 24.00
C MET A 639 -21.17 -39.43 24.54
N LEU A 640 -22.11 -38.98 25.36
CA LEU A 640 -23.21 -39.79 25.91
C LEU A 640 -24.35 -40.03 24.90
N SER A 641 -24.42 -39.25 23.80
CA SER A 641 -25.52 -39.27 22.82
C SER A 641 -25.50 -40.44 21.81
N VAL A 642 -25.21 -41.67 22.28
CA VAL A 642 -25.19 -42.89 21.45
C VAL A 642 -26.59 -43.23 20.91
N ARG A 643 -26.87 -42.82 19.67
CA ARG A 643 -28.16 -43.04 18.99
C ARG A 643 -28.47 -44.53 18.77
N THR A 644 -29.36 -45.08 19.59
CA THR A 644 -30.10 -46.31 19.26
C THR A 644 -31.04 -46.06 18.07
N ARG A 645 -31.13 -47.01 17.15
CA ARG A 645 -31.97 -46.91 15.93
C ARG A 645 -33.33 -47.57 16.17
N TYR A 646 -34.44 -46.90 15.85
CA TYR A 646 -35.69 -47.57 15.49
C TYR A 646 -36.54 -46.78 14.47
N ARG A 647 -37.25 -47.52 13.60
CA ARG A 647 -38.24 -47.02 12.62
C ARG A 647 -39.66 -47.18 13.16
N ILE A 648 -40.52 -46.16 13.07
CA ILE A 648 -41.99 -46.20 12.79
C ILE A 648 -42.31 -44.80 12.18
N LYS A 649 -42.93 -44.56 11.00
CA LYS A 649 -44.18 -45.00 10.29
C LYS A 649 -45.36 -44.02 10.50
N GLU A 650 -46.17 -43.80 9.46
CA GLU A 650 -47.17 -42.72 9.35
C GLU A 650 -48.47 -42.94 10.16
N ARG A 651 -49.20 -41.85 10.53
CA ARG A 651 -50.57 -41.55 10.02
C ARG A 651 -51.33 -40.38 10.72
N ASN A 652 -52.00 -39.58 9.89
CA ASN A 652 -53.39 -39.07 9.97
C ASN A 652 -53.97 -38.23 11.16
N ASN A 653 -54.52 -37.05 10.75
CA ASN A 653 -55.92 -36.58 10.95
C ASN A 653 -56.39 -35.70 12.15
N ARG A 654 -56.94 -34.54 11.73
CA ARG A 654 -58.26 -33.92 12.06
C ARG A 654 -58.46 -33.03 13.32
N CYS A 655 -58.82 -31.77 12.99
CA CYS A 655 -59.98 -30.98 13.48
C CYS A 655 -60.13 -30.68 14.99
N ASN A 656 -60.31 -29.42 15.39
CA ASN A 656 -61.57 -28.67 15.16
C ASN A 656 -61.40 -27.13 15.16
N ASN A 657 -62.45 -26.44 14.69
CA ASN A 657 -62.67 -24.99 14.73
C ASN A 657 -63.89 -24.70 15.65
N PRO A 658 -64.14 -23.46 16.11
CA PRO A 658 -65.28 -22.72 15.53
C PRO A 658 -65.19 -21.17 15.51
N GLU A 659 -65.79 -20.59 14.45
CA GLU A 659 -66.62 -19.35 14.44
C GLU A 659 -65.97 -17.95 14.73
N ILE A 660 -66.45 -16.80 14.21
CA ILE A 660 -67.66 -16.47 13.41
C ILE A 660 -67.44 -15.26 12.45
N CYS A 661 -68.34 -15.06 11.47
CA CYS A 661 -68.66 -13.90 10.58
C CYS A 661 -67.94 -12.51 10.76
N ARG A 662 -67.83 -11.58 9.79
CA ARG A 662 -68.37 -11.27 8.42
C ARG A 662 -67.50 -10.09 7.87
N LYS A 663 -67.25 -9.79 6.57
CA LYS A 663 -68.09 -9.55 5.37
C LYS A 663 -67.16 -9.52 4.12
N GLU A 664 -67.58 -9.94 2.92
CA GLU A 664 -67.89 -9.10 1.71
C GLU A 664 -66.87 -7.99 1.35
N GLU A 665 -66.43 -7.74 0.11
CA GLU A 665 -66.50 -8.34 -1.26
C GLU A 665 -65.46 -7.53 -2.15
N ARG A 666 -65.08 -7.75 -3.43
CA ARG A 666 -65.44 -8.63 -4.56
C ARG A 666 -64.31 -8.61 -5.64
N ARG A 667 -64.03 -9.73 -6.33
CA ARG A 667 -63.39 -9.90 -7.68
C ARG A 667 -61.98 -9.27 -7.93
N GLY A 668 -61.00 -9.89 -8.61
CA GLY A 668 -60.85 -11.27 -9.11
C GLY A 668 -60.44 -11.36 -10.61
N TRP A 669 -59.55 -12.33 -10.93
CA TRP A 669 -59.11 -12.75 -12.29
C TRP A 669 -58.23 -11.69 -13.01
N ASP A 670 -57.20 -12.00 -13.81
CA ASP A 670 -56.67 -13.31 -14.26
C ASP A 670 -55.19 -13.25 -14.71
N ILE A 671 -54.55 -14.43 -14.75
CA ILE A 671 -53.49 -14.91 -15.68
C ILE A 671 -52.55 -13.86 -16.35
N LEU A 672 -51.29 -13.76 -15.85
CA LEU A 672 -50.06 -14.21 -16.57
C LEU A 672 -48.83 -14.23 -15.66
#